data_AF-A0AA43D4R4-F1
#
_entry.id   AF-A0AA43D4R4-F1
#
_cell.length_a   1.000
_cell.length_b   1.000
_cell.length_c   1.000
_cell.angle_alpha   90.00
_cell.angle_beta   90.00
_cell.angle_gamma   90.00
#
_symmetry.space_group_name_H-M   'P 1'
#
loop_
_entity.id
_entity.type
_entity.pdbx_description
1 polymer ?
#
loop_
_entity_poly.entity_id
_entity_poly.type
_entity_poly.pdbx_seq_one_letter_code
_entity_poly.pdbx_strand_id
1 'polypeptide(L)'
;MVYPVEDIIPQLRHTLARHPVVILQAPPGAGKSTILPLKLLHEPWIEGRKIIMLEPRKLAARSVAHRMASLLDEEVGETIGYRVRFENVTSKRTRCEVVTEGILTRMLQSDNALEDVALVIFDEFHERSLHADLALALCLQVQQVLRNDLHILIMSATLEGEKLSALLNNAPVISSTGKQYPVSILYAPADKGVFIAAATARVIRKALREQQGDILIFLPGTGDIHRTVALLESEDLQASIHPLYGDLPFKKQQDAIMPHPQGLRKIVLATAIAETSLTIEGITTVVDSGYARVPKFDPRSGLTRLETIRVTRDAAAQRAGRAGRLGPGICYRIWPENMQHTLQPTRQPEVLEADLVPLMLELANWGIKDIDELTWITSPPAGAVGQAKELLQQLGALDENSITRRGKEMLKLPTHPRIAHMLLEAKENTALATDIAALLEERDPLTKTSGTDLSLRVEMLRKWRGGERVGGDRNMLDRIERLAAFWRKHFRISIDNKLPTDTDVGMLLAEAYPERIARQQEKHGSRYKLANGRVVRLPDHDPLLRQPWLAVAQLDSGGSEGKIFMAAPLHEADLLRRATEHEVINWSREKGMINAVTEKRIGSAVLSSKPLAKIPDHIRIDLLCNAIREEGLKLLNWTEVQDAWQARVMSLRAWRKDEAWPDVSEEHLLLNVDKWLAPVLMSVSKRQDFSRLDLNTILPGILPWELGNKLDHLAPSRLAVPSGSMIKLHYSLHGDPPVMEVRLQEVFGLVETPTVNEGRNKVLMHLLSPGYKPVQVTQDLKSFWHTAYHEVRKQMRMRYPRHHWPEDPWTAEAVRGVKKKL
;
A
#
# COMPACT_ATOMS: atom_id res chain seq x y z
N MET A 1 45.89 17.97 -17.29
CA MET A 1 45.33 18.08 -15.93
C MET A 1 45.62 16.79 -15.20
N VAL A 2 46.08 16.85 -13.95
CA VAL A 2 46.21 15.65 -13.09
C VAL A 2 44.86 15.44 -12.39
N TYR A 3 44.23 14.29 -12.58
CA TYR A 3 42.93 14.00 -11.94
C TYR A 3 43.13 13.43 -10.53
N PRO A 4 42.34 13.82 -9.52
CA PRO A 4 42.47 13.29 -8.15
C PRO A 4 42.29 11.77 -8.03
N VAL A 5 41.61 11.15 -9.00
CA VAL A 5 41.48 9.68 -9.03
C VAL A 5 42.80 9.00 -9.38
N GLU A 6 43.75 9.68 -10.03
CA GLU A 6 45.04 9.08 -10.43
C GLU A 6 45.86 8.62 -9.22
N ASP A 7 45.79 9.36 -8.11
CA ASP A 7 46.50 9.04 -6.87
C ASP A 7 46.12 7.67 -6.28
N ILE A 8 44.89 7.22 -6.53
CA ILE A 8 44.37 5.94 -5.99
C ILE A 8 44.45 4.78 -6.99
N ILE A 9 44.84 5.02 -8.25
CA ILE A 9 44.88 3.97 -9.28
C ILE A 9 45.79 2.80 -8.90
N PRO A 10 47.01 3.01 -8.37
CA PRO A 10 47.88 1.90 -7.98
C PRO A 10 47.23 0.99 -6.93
N GLN A 11 46.59 1.59 -5.92
CA GLN A 11 45.86 0.86 -4.89
C GLN A 11 44.66 0.11 -5.49
N LEU A 12 43.89 0.77 -6.36
CA LEU A 12 42.72 0.17 -6.99
C LEU A 12 43.08 -1.05 -7.86
N ARG A 13 44.12 -0.95 -8.69
CA ARG A 13 44.60 -2.07 -9.53
C ARG A 13 44.99 -3.27 -8.67
N HIS A 14 45.74 -3.01 -7.59
CA HIS A 14 46.18 -4.04 -6.67
C HIS A 14 45.01 -4.74 -5.96
N THR A 15 44.01 -3.97 -5.52
CA THR A 15 42.84 -4.51 -4.83
C THR A 15 41.94 -5.28 -5.79
N LEU A 16 41.65 -4.75 -6.99
CA LEU A 16 40.85 -5.46 -7.99
C LEU A 16 41.51 -6.78 -8.41
N ALA A 17 42.83 -6.85 -8.52
CA ALA A 17 43.51 -8.11 -8.84
C ALA A 17 43.36 -9.21 -7.76
N ARG A 18 42.89 -8.88 -6.55
CA ARG A 18 42.75 -9.82 -5.43
C ARG A 18 41.32 -10.01 -4.95
N HIS A 19 40.46 -9.03 -5.21
CA HIS A 19 39.09 -9.00 -4.71
C HIS A 19 38.14 -8.83 -5.90
N PRO A 20 37.21 -9.77 -6.08
CA PRO A 20 36.29 -9.73 -7.22
C PRO A 20 35.22 -8.64 -7.07
N VAL A 21 35.05 -8.06 -5.89
CA VAL A 21 34.17 -6.91 -5.63
C VAL A 21 34.95 -5.83 -4.89
N VAL A 22 34.94 -4.61 -5.42
CA VAL A 22 35.59 -3.44 -4.81
C VAL A 22 34.64 -2.25 -4.80
N ILE A 23 34.64 -1.48 -3.72
CA ILE A 23 33.86 -0.25 -3.59
C ILE A 23 34.82 0.94 -3.69
N LEU A 24 34.54 1.85 -4.62
CA LEU A 24 35.25 3.11 -4.77
C LEU A 24 34.37 4.28 -4.35
N GLN A 25 34.85 5.04 -3.38
CA GLN A 25 34.28 6.32 -2.98
C GLN A 25 35.08 7.47 -3.57
N ALA A 26 34.48 8.27 -4.45
CA ALA A 26 35.14 9.45 -4.99
C ALA A 26 34.10 10.55 -5.33
N PRO A 27 34.40 11.82 -5.04
CA PRO A 27 33.48 12.91 -5.35
C PRO A 27 33.29 13.05 -6.87
N PRO A 28 32.11 13.51 -7.33
CA PRO A 28 31.87 13.71 -8.75
C PRO A 28 32.83 14.74 -9.34
N GLY A 29 33.39 14.47 -10.52
CA GLY A 29 34.40 15.32 -11.16
C GLY A 29 35.85 14.94 -10.82
N ALA A 30 36.08 13.97 -9.93
CA ALA A 30 37.43 13.43 -9.65
C ALA A 30 38.05 12.65 -10.83
N GLY A 31 37.28 12.37 -11.89
CA GLY A 31 37.71 11.58 -13.04
C GLY A 31 37.36 10.08 -12.95
N LYS A 32 36.59 9.65 -11.94
CA LYS A 32 36.20 8.24 -11.74
C LYS A 32 35.52 7.60 -12.97
N SER A 33 34.66 8.32 -13.67
CA SER A 33 33.88 7.78 -14.79
C SER A 33 34.65 7.82 -16.12
N THR A 34 35.65 8.70 -16.25
CA THR A 34 36.32 9.00 -17.53
C THR A 34 37.77 8.56 -17.59
N ILE A 35 38.46 8.41 -16.45
CA ILE A 35 39.89 8.07 -16.40
C ILE A 35 40.09 6.63 -15.96
N LEU A 36 39.34 6.21 -14.94
CA LEU A 36 39.52 4.90 -14.32
C LEU A 36 39.27 3.74 -15.30
N PRO A 37 38.16 3.70 -16.09
CA PRO A 37 37.95 2.61 -17.03
C PRO A 37 39.11 2.49 -18.04
N LEU A 38 39.60 3.62 -18.55
CA LEU A 38 40.72 3.67 -19.49
C LEU A 38 42.00 3.07 -18.91
N LYS A 39 42.27 3.34 -17.63
CA LYS A 39 43.46 2.85 -16.93
C LYS A 39 43.35 1.36 -16.56
N LEU A 40 42.14 0.82 -16.52
CA LEU A 40 41.91 -0.61 -16.27
C LEU A 40 41.93 -1.46 -17.54
N LEU A 41 41.70 -0.90 -18.75
CA LEU A 41 41.54 -1.66 -20.02
C LEU A 41 42.65 -2.69 -20.32
N HIS A 42 43.86 -2.43 -19.81
CA HIS A 42 45.06 -3.23 -20.06
C HIS A 42 45.50 -4.06 -18.85
N GLU A 43 44.67 -4.19 -17.80
CA GLU A 43 45.00 -5.07 -16.69
C GLU A 43 45.14 -6.53 -17.16
N PRO A 44 46.13 -7.30 -16.64
CA PRO A 44 46.37 -8.67 -17.09
C PRO A 44 45.13 -9.57 -17.00
N TRP A 45 44.36 -9.46 -15.92
CA TRP A 45 43.16 -10.30 -15.66
C TRP A 45 41.96 -9.97 -16.56
N ILE A 46 42.00 -8.84 -17.29
CA ILE A 46 40.99 -8.55 -18.31
C ILE A 46 41.16 -9.44 -19.53
N GLU A 47 42.40 -9.84 -19.87
CA GLU A 47 42.69 -10.82 -20.95
C GLU A 47 42.02 -10.49 -22.29
N GLY A 48 41.93 -9.21 -22.65
CA GLY A 48 41.29 -8.79 -23.91
C GLY A 48 39.76 -8.75 -23.88
N ARG A 49 39.11 -9.13 -22.76
CA ARG A 49 37.65 -9.02 -22.55
C ARG A 49 37.20 -7.58 -22.31
N LYS A 50 35.88 -7.38 -22.27
CA LYS A 50 35.27 -6.05 -22.17
C LYS A 50 35.12 -5.57 -20.73
N ILE A 51 35.11 -4.25 -20.59
CA ILE A 51 34.59 -3.53 -19.43
C ILE A 51 33.19 -3.03 -19.81
N ILE A 52 32.20 -3.31 -18.96
CA ILE A 52 30.89 -2.66 -19.04
C ILE A 52 30.79 -1.64 -17.92
N MET A 53 30.42 -0.41 -18.25
CA MET A 53 30.16 0.63 -17.25
C MET A 53 28.70 1.06 -17.29
N LEU A 54 28.02 0.85 -16.18
CA LEU A 54 26.64 1.27 -15.97
C LEU A 54 26.58 2.75 -15.61
N GLU A 55 25.76 3.50 -16.34
CA GLU A 55 25.42 4.88 -16.06
C GLU A 55 23.90 5.02 -15.90
N PRO A 56 23.39 5.72 -14.87
CA PRO A 56 21.96 5.78 -14.60
C PRO A 56 21.17 6.53 -15.68
N ARG A 57 21.84 7.40 -16.45
CA ARG A 57 21.17 8.35 -17.36
C ARG A 57 21.77 8.28 -18.75
N LYS A 58 20.90 8.37 -19.77
CA LYS A 58 21.31 8.38 -21.18
C LYS A 58 22.32 9.48 -21.50
N LEU A 59 22.12 10.69 -20.98
CA LEU A 59 23.04 11.81 -21.20
C LEU A 59 24.42 11.51 -20.60
N ALA A 60 24.45 11.00 -19.37
CA ALA A 60 25.70 10.63 -18.69
C ALA A 60 26.45 9.56 -19.49
N ALA A 61 25.78 8.47 -19.87
CA ALA A 61 26.36 7.41 -20.68
C ALA A 61 27.02 7.93 -21.97
N ARG A 62 26.32 8.81 -22.71
CA ARG A 62 26.83 9.42 -23.94
C ARG A 62 28.01 10.35 -23.66
N SER A 63 27.85 11.30 -22.74
CA SER A 63 28.89 12.28 -22.42
C SER A 63 30.16 11.63 -21.91
N VAL A 64 30.05 10.59 -21.08
CA VAL A 64 31.20 9.85 -20.55
C VAL A 64 31.90 9.05 -21.65
N ALA A 65 31.14 8.36 -22.52
CA ALA A 65 31.72 7.65 -23.67
C ALA A 65 32.45 8.60 -24.63
N HIS A 66 31.84 9.72 -25.00
CA HIS A 66 32.47 10.75 -25.83
C HIS A 66 33.73 11.34 -25.16
N ARG A 67 33.68 11.61 -23.86
CA ARG A 67 34.85 12.11 -23.14
C ARG A 67 35.98 11.08 -23.12
N MET A 68 35.69 9.81 -22.85
CA MET A 68 36.69 8.74 -22.87
C MET A 68 37.30 8.56 -24.26
N ALA A 69 36.50 8.55 -25.32
CA ALA A 69 37.00 8.46 -26.69
C ALA A 69 37.91 9.64 -27.04
N SER A 70 37.51 10.87 -26.67
CA SER A 70 38.34 12.06 -26.90
C SER A 70 39.68 12.05 -26.15
N LEU A 71 39.77 11.37 -25.00
CA LEU A 71 41.02 11.22 -24.26
C LEU A 71 41.98 10.19 -24.90
N LEU A 72 41.48 9.37 -25.81
CA LEU A 72 42.26 8.44 -26.63
C LEU A 72 42.53 8.98 -28.04
N ASP A 73 42.06 10.21 -28.35
CA ASP A 73 42.03 10.75 -29.71
C ASP A 73 41.30 9.84 -30.72
N GLU A 74 40.23 9.18 -30.26
CA GLU A 74 39.37 8.29 -31.06
C GLU A 74 37.93 8.82 -31.19
N GLU A 75 37.21 8.32 -32.20
CA GLU A 75 35.76 8.46 -32.31
C GLU A 75 35.03 7.41 -31.45
N VAL A 76 33.84 7.76 -30.96
CA VAL A 76 33.01 6.79 -30.24
C VAL A 76 32.54 5.69 -31.18
N GLY A 77 32.60 4.45 -30.70
CA GLY A 77 32.33 3.23 -31.47
C GLY A 77 33.60 2.45 -31.80
N GLU A 78 34.78 3.04 -31.60
CA GLU A 78 36.08 2.35 -31.66
C GLU A 78 36.36 1.60 -30.35
N THR A 79 37.41 1.95 -29.60
CA THR A 79 37.76 1.29 -28.33
C THR A 79 36.69 1.55 -27.27
N ILE A 80 36.08 2.72 -27.30
CA ILE A 80 35.00 3.14 -26.38
C ILE A 80 33.69 3.25 -27.16
N GLY A 81 32.64 2.63 -26.64
CA GLY A 81 31.29 2.73 -27.22
C GLY A 81 30.22 2.90 -26.15
N TYR A 82 28.98 3.11 -26.58
CA TYR A 82 27.84 3.14 -25.67
C TYR A 82 26.58 2.50 -26.24
N ARG A 83 25.68 2.10 -25.35
CA ARG A 83 24.35 1.60 -25.68
C ARG A 83 23.30 2.22 -24.77
N VAL A 84 22.33 2.88 -25.39
CA VAL A 84 21.16 3.45 -24.70
C VAL A 84 19.88 3.07 -25.45
N ARG A 85 18.71 3.27 -24.84
CA ARG A 85 17.43 2.98 -25.52
C ARG A 85 17.35 3.79 -26.83
N PHE A 86 17.21 3.05 -27.94
CA PHE A 86 17.13 3.53 -29.33
C PHE A 86 18.46 3.89 -30.04
N GLU A 87 19.62 3.72 -29.39
CA GLU A 87 20.92 4.06 -29.98
C GLU A 87 22.02 3.09 -29.51
N ASN A 88 22.79 2.55 -30.45
CA ASN A 88 23.90 1.63 -30.20
C ASN A 88 25.09 2.06 -31.05
N VAL A 89 26.14 2.57 -30.39
CA VAL A 89 27.39 3.01 -31.02
C VAL A 89 28.51 2.15 -30.47
N THR A 90 28.57 0.90 -30.91
CA THR A 90 29.61 -0.08 -30.56
C THR A 90 30.07 -0.82 -31.82
N SER A 91 31.29 -1.35 -31.79
CA SER A 91 31.83 -2.18 -32.87
C SER A 91 32.54 -3.42 -32.31
N LYS A 92 33.10 -4.25 -33.19
CA LYS A 92 33.96 -5.38 -32.77
C LYS A 92 35.24 -4.94 -32.06
N ARG A 93 35.68 -3.67 -32.23
CA ARG A 93 36.86 -3.12 -31.56
C ARG A 93 36.57 -2.64 -30.14
N THR A 94 35.29 -2.48 -29.79
CA THR A 94 34.91 -1.87 -28.51
C THR A 94 35.29 -2.74 -27.33
N ARG A 95 36.08 -2.16 -26.43
CA ARG A 95 36.59 -2.78 -25.20
C ARG A 95 35.97 -2.19 -23.93
N CYS A 96 35.49 -0.95 -23.97
CA CYS A 96 34.68 -0.36 -22.91
C CYS A 96 33.31 0.04 -23.46
N GLU A 97 32.24 -0.57 -22.94
CA GLU A 97 30.87 -0.25 -23.31
C GLU A 97 30.19 0.50 -22.16
N VAL A 98 29.80 1.75 -22.39
CA VAL A 98 29.00 2.53 -21.44
C VAL A 98 27.52 2.28 -21.71
N VAL A 99 26.79 1.74 -20.73
CA VAL A 99 25.42 1.29 -20.92
C VAL A 99 24.50 1.91 -19.88
N THR A 100 23.24 2.12 -20.27
CA THR A 100 22.20 2.46 -19.28
C THR A 100 21.64 1.23 -18.59
N GLU A 101 21.03 1.42 -17.42
CA GLU A 101 20.59 0.35 -16.51
C GLU A 101 19.70 -0.72 -17.15
N GLY A 102 18.70 -0.31 -17.93
CA GLY A 102 17.83 -1.24 -18.66
C GLY A 102 18.53 -1.98 -19.81
N ILE A 103 19.67 -1.48 -20.32
CA ILE A 103 20.47 -2.19 -21.33
C ILE A 103 21.30 -3.28 -20.66
N LEU A 104 21.95 -2.99 -19.52
CA LEU A 104 22.70 -4.00 -18.78
C LEU A 104 21.80 -5.16 -18.35
N THR A 105 20.61 -4.86 -17.84
CA THR A 105 19.61 -5.89 -17.47
C THR A 105 19.31 -6.80 -18.66
N ARG A 106 19.07 -6.24 -19.85
CA ARG A 106 18.83 -7.05 -21.07
C ARG A 106 20.05 -7.85 -21.53
N MET A 107 21.25 -7.31 -21.37
CA MET A 107 22.49 -8.01 -21.70
C MET A 107 22.62 -9.24 -20.82
N LEU A 108 22.45 -9.09 -19.51
CA LEU A 108 22.39 -10.19 -18.55
C LEU A 108 21.34 -11.22 -18.99
N GLN A 109 20.10 -10.81 -19.26
CA GLN A 109 19.03 -11.75 -19.64
C GLN A 109 19.28 -12.51 -20.96
N SER A 110 20.13 -11.97 -21.84
CA SER A 110 20.47 -12.59 -23.12
C SER A 110 21.70 -13.49 -23.01
N ASP A 111 22.64 -13.10 -22.16
CA ASP A 111 23.85 -13.83 -21.81
C ASP A 111 24.02 -13.79 -20.29
N ASN A 112 23.50 -14.83 -19.63
CA ASN A 112 23.50 -14.93 -18.16
C ASN A 112 24.92 -15.05 -17.59
N ALA A 113 25.94 -15.35 -18.39
CA ALA A 113 27.32 -15.46 -17.93
C ALA A 113 28.15 -14.20 -18.22
N LEU A 114 27.67 -13.28 -19.07
CA LEU A 114 28.44 -12.17 -19.61
C LEU A 114 29.83 -12.64 -20.08
N GLU A 115 29.87 -13.64 -20.96
CA GLU A 115 31.08 -14.43 -21.29
C GLU A 115 32.28 -13.54 -21.70
N ASP A 116 32.01 -12.54 -22.54
CA ASP A 116 33.01 -11.60 -23.07
C ASP A 116 33.39 -10.45 -22.11
N VAL A 117 32.91 -10.46 -20.87
CA VAL A 117 33.08 -9.37 -19.90
C VAL A 117 33.98 -9.81 -18.75
N ALA A 118 34.96 -8.96 -18.42
CA ALA A 118 35.84 -9.16 -17.27
C ALA A 118 35.48 -8.25 -16.08
N LEU A 119 34.93 -7.06 -16.34
CA LEU A 119 34.63 -6.08 -15.32
C LEU A 119 33.28 -5.41 -15.59
N VAL A 120 32.42 -5.38 -14.58
CA VAL A 120 31.21 -4.53 -14.56
C VAL A 120 31.42 -3.41 -13.55
N ILE A 121 31.30 -2.17 -14.02
CA ILE A 121 31.42 -0.97 -13.21
C ILE A 121 30.03 -0.40 -12.98
N PHE A 122 29.60 -0.28 -11.74
CA PHE A 122 28.37 0.41 -11.34
C PHE A 122 28.70 1.85 -10.99
N ASP A 123 28.52 2.79 -11.93
CA ASP A 123 28.76 4.20 -11.63
C ASP A 123 27.54 4.87 -11.00
N GLU A 124 27.80 5.92 -10.21
CA GLU A 124 26.79 6.73 -9.54
C GLU A 124 25.81 5.88 -8.68
N PHE A 125 26.31 4.80 -8.07
CA PHE A 125 25.47 3.80 -7.38
C PHE A 125 24.64 4.36 -6.19
N HIS A 126 24.97 5.56 -5.71
CA HIS A 126 24.19 6.27 -4.70
C HIS A 126 22.83 6.80 -5.22
N GLU A 127 22.57 6.78 -6.53
CA GLU A 127 21.22 7.06 -7.04
C GLU A 127 20.21 5.95 -6.66
N ARG A 128 20.69 4.74 -6.34
CA ARG A 128 19.91 3.59 -5.83
C ARG A 128 18.62 3.34 -6.64
N SER A 129 18.76 3.36 -7.97
CA SER A 129 17.70 3.01 -8.90
C SER A 129 17.38 1.51 -8.84
N LEU A 130 16.14 1.17 -9.22
CA LEU A 130 15.68 -0.21 -9.22
C LEU A 130 16.51 -1.09 -10.16
N HIS A 131 16.85 -0.57 -11.34
CA HIS A 131 17.60 -1.33 -12.33
C HIS A 131 19.09 -1.50 -11.95
N ALA A 132 19.72 -0.51 -11.30
CA ALA A 132 21.09 -0.68 -10.82
C ALA A 132 21.17 -1.70 -9.69
N ASP A 133 20.22 -1.65 -8.73
CA ASP A 133 20.14 -2.63 -7.65
C ASP A 133 19.89 -4.05 -8.20
N LEU A 134 18.96 -4.21 -9.15
CA LEU A 134 18.72 -5.50 -9.83
C LEU A 134 19.97 -5.98 -10.57
N ALA A 135 20.59 -5.14 -11.40
CA ALA A 135 21.75 -5.55 -12.18
C ALA A 135 22.92 -5.94 -11.29
N LEU A 136 23.12 -5.28 -10.15
CA LEU A 136 24.12 -5.67 -9.15
C LEU A 136 23.79 -7.05 -8.55
N ALA A 137 22.54 -7.25 -8.13
CA ALA A 137 22.09 -8.53 -7.56
C ALA A 137 22.31 -9.70 -8.55
N LEU A 138 21.97 -9.50 -9.82
CA LEU A 138 22.21 -10.49 -10.88
C LEU A 138 23.72 -10.71 -11.12
N CYS A 139 24.54 -9.66 -11.20
CA CYS A 139 26.00 -9.81 -11.37
C CYS A 139 26.64 -10.57 -10.20
N LEU A 140 26.21 -10.32 -8.97
CA LEU A 140 26.67 -11.04 -7.79
C LEU A 140 26.28 -12.53 -7.86
N GLN A 141 25.07 -12.85 -8.31
CA GLN A 141 24.66 -14.24 -8.50
C GLN A 141 25.47 -14.93 -9.60
N VAL A 142 25.69 -14.25 -10.74
CA VAL A 142 26.55 -14.77 -11.81
C VAL A 142 27.96 -15.06 -11.29
N GLN A 143 28.52 -14.15 -10.49
CA GLN A 143 29.84 -14.33 -9.88
C GLN A 143 29.89 -15.54 -8.93
N GLN A 144 28.84 -15.76 -8.14
CA GLN A 144 28.75 -16.87 -7.19
C GLN A 144 28.54 -18.24 -7.86
N VAL A 145 27.79 -18.28 -8.96
CA VAL A 145 27.33 -19.54 -9.56
C VAL A 145 28.15 -19.94 -10.79
N LEU A 146 28.52 -18.99 -11.65
CA LEU A 146 29.08 -19.27 -12.99
C LEU A 146 30.47 -18.67 -13.23
N ARG A 147 30.72 -17.44 -12.76
CA ARG A 147 31.88 -16.61 -13.16
C ARG A 147 32.59 -16.02 -11.96
N ASN A 148 33.27 -16.85 -11.19
CA ASN A 148 34.09 -16.39 -10.05
C ASN A 148 35.23 -15.43 -10.47
N ASP A 149 35.54 -15.35 -11.76
CA ASP A 149 36.51 -14.45 -12.38
C ASP A 149 35.94 -13.09 -12.79
N LEU A 150 34.60 -12.91 -12.78
CA LEU A 150 33.96 -11.63 -13.11
C LEU A 150 34.22 -10.63 -11.98
N HIS A 151 34.83 -9.50 -12.31
CA HIS A 151 35.07 -8.42 -11.35
C HIS A 151 33.93 -7.40 -11.35
N ILE A 152 33.64 -6.83 -10.19
CA ILE A 152 32.61 -5.81 -9.98
C ILE A 152 33.23 -4.62 -9.24
N LEU A 153 33.09 -3.44 -9.82
CA LEU A 153 33.51 -2.18 -9.21
C LEU A 153 32.29 -1.30 -8.96
N ILE A 154 32.02 -0.97 -7.71
CA ILE A 154 30.91 -0.09 -7.33
C ILE A 154 31.45 1.31 -7.02
N MET A 155 31.09 2.30 -7.83
CA MET A 155 31.51 3.68 -7.64
C MET A 155 30.39 4.52 -7.04
N SER A 156 30.70 5.19 -5.91
CA SER A 156 29.75 6.06 -5.20
C SER A 156 30.39 7.38 -4.78
N ALA A 157 29.59 8.43 -4.71
CA ALA A 157 30.01 9.74 -4.21
C ALA A 157 29.81 9.90 -2.69
N THR A 158 29.12 8.97 -2.02
CA THR A 158 28.68 9.11 -0.63
C THR A 158 29.44 8.18 0.34
N LEU A 159 29.46 8.58 1.61
CA LEU A 159 30.20 7.92 2.70
C LEU A 159 29.58 6.60 3.20
N GLU A 160 28.52 6.07 2.58
CA GLU A 160 27.85 4.84 3.03
C GLU A 160 28.56 3.52 2.63
N GLY A 161 29.81 3.60 2.18
CA GLY A 161 30.59 2.47 1.67
C GLY A 161 30.84 1.37 2.71
N GLU A 162 30.87 1.70 4.01
CA GLU A 162 31.03 0.69 5.07
C GLU A 162 29.82 -0.24 5.19
N LYS A 163 28.60 0.30 5.09
CA LYS A 163 27.37 -0.52 5.11
C LYS A 163 27.32 -1.43 3.90
N LEU A 164 27.66 -0.88 2.74
CA LEU A 164 27.72 -1.64 1.49
C LEU A 164 28.82 -2.72 1.54
N SER A 165 29.98 -2.41 2.11
CA SER A 165 31.08 -3.36 2.32
C SER A 165 30.62 -4.54 3.17
N ALA A 166 29.96 -4.28 4.31
CA ALA A 166 29.45 -5.34 5.19
C ALA A 166 28.46 -6.27 4.49
N LEU A 167 27.58 -5.74 3.64
CA LEU A 167 26.62 -6.52 2.85
C LEU A 167 27.28 -7.35 1.73
N LEU A 168 28.43 -6.90 1.23
CA LEU A 168 29.17 -7.52 0.14
C LEU A 168 30.38 -8.30 0.66
N ASN A 169 30.21 -9.07 1.73
CA ASN A 169 31.24 -9.92 2.34
C ASN A 169 32.53 -9.16 2.70
N ASN A 170 32.39 -7.96 3.26
CA ASN A 170 33.51 -7.07 3.61
C ASN A 170 34.36 -6.66 2.40
N ALA A 171 33.70 -6.35 1.26
CA ALA A 171 34.36 -5.86 0.06
C ALA A 171 35.25 -4.63 0.38
N PRO A 172 36.51 -4.58 -0.10
CA PRO A 172 37.40 -3.46 0.18
C PRO A 172 36.84 -2.11 -0.28
N VAL A 173 36.96 -1.10 0.57
CA VAL A 173 36.59 0.28 0.26
C VAL A 173 37.85 1.10 0.00
N ILE A 174 37.90 1.77 -1.14
CA ILE A 174 38.95 2.72 -1.52
C ILE A 174 38.32 4.10 -1.61
N SER A 175 38.93 5.11 -0.99
CA SER A 175 38.39 6.47 -0.97
C SER A 175 39.37 7.46 -1.59
N SER A 176 38.92 8.23 -2.58
CA SER A 176 39.61 9.41 -3.10
C SER A 176 38.99 10.65 -2.48
N THR A 177 39.79 11.44 -1.76
CA THR A 177 39.31 12.64 -1.06
C THR A 177 38.98 13.80 -1.99
N GLY A 178 39.51 13.81 -3.23
CA GLY A 178 39.34 14.91 -4.17
C GLY A 178 39.83 16.26 -3.63
N LYS A 179 39.79 17.30 -4.49
CA LYS A 179 39.92 18.70 -4.05
C LYS A 179 38.56 19.37 -4.24
N GLN A 180 37.74 19.42 -3.20
CA GLN A 180 36.57 20.29 -3.16
C GLN A 180 36.93 21.56 -2.41
N TYR A 181 36.74 22.71 -3.06
CA TYR A 181 36.90 24.01 -2.43
C TYR A 181 35.67 24.35 -1.59
N PRO A 182 35.81 25.20 -0.56
CA PRO A 182 34.68 25.58 0.29
C PRO A 182 33.58 26.28 -0.51
N VAL A 183 32.32 25.97 -0.18
CA VAL A 183 31.14 26.61 -0.78
C VAL A 183 30.36 27.36 0.31
N SER A 184 30.22 28.68 0.16
CA SER A 184 29.43 29.51 1.06
C SER A 184 27.94 29.35 0.77
N ILE A 185 27.14 29.04 1.81
CA ILE A 185 25.70 28.84 1.69
C ILE A 185 24.96 30.13 2.07
N LEU A 186 24.12 30.63 1.16
CA LEU A 186 23.26 31.79 1.37
C LEU A 186 21.80 31.36 1.29
N TYR A 187 21.01 31.64 2.33
CA TYR A 187 19.58 31.35 2.34
C TYR A 187 18.78 32.55 1.81
N ALA A 188 17.96 32.32 0.78
CA ALA A 188 17.14 33.32 0.11
C ALA A 188 15.69 32.81 -0.03
N PRO A 189 14.94 32.66 1.08
CA PRO A 189 13.61 32.07 1.07
C PRO A 189 12.64 32.84 0.15
N ALA A 190 11.72 32.08 -0.47
CA ALA A 190 10.62 32.66 -1.22
C ALA A 190 9.54 33.22 -0.29
N ASP A 191 8.82 34.25 -0.73
CA ASP A 191 7.63 34.73 -0.02
C ASP A 191 6.50 33.71 -0.15
N LYS A 192 5.60 33.68 0.84
CA LYS A 192 4.45 32.76 0.83
C LYS A 192 3.59 33.01 -0.41
N GLY A 193 3.22 31.94 -1.11
CA GLY A 193 2.35 32.01 -2.30
C GLY A 193 3.07 32.31 -3.62
N VAL A 194 4.39 32.57 -3.61
CA VAL A 194 5.15 32.78 -4.84
C VAL A 194 5.50 31.45 -5.50
N PHE A 195 5.24 31.33 -6.81
CA PHE A 195 5.59 30.15 -7.59
C PHE A 195 7.11 29.96 -7.70
N ILE A 196 7.56 28.71 -7.78
CA ILE A 196 8.98 28.32 -7.85
C ILE A 196 9.74 29.09 -8.93
N ALA A 197 9.18 29.21 -10.14
CA ALA A 197 9.82 29.90 -11.25
C ALA A 197 10.08 31.39 -10.96
N ALA A 198 9.10 32.10 -10.39
CA ALA A 198 9.24 33.52 -10.07
C ALA A 198 10.25 33.77 -8.94
N ALA A 199 10.19 32.95 -7.88
CA ALA A 199 11.16 33.00 -6.79
C ALA A 199 12.59 32.71 -7.29
N THR A 200 12.73 31.73 -8.19
CA THR A 200 14.03 31.35 -8.77
C THR A 200 14.58 32.47 -9.66
N ALA A 201 13.78 33.03 -10.57
CA ALA A 201 14.20 34.15 -11.41
C ALA A 201 14.69 35.35 -10.59
N ARG A 202 14.02 35.68 -9.48
CA ARG A 202 14.46 36.73 -8.54
C ARG A 202 15.85 36.45 -7.96
N VAL A 203 16.11 35.22 -7.52
CA VAL A 203 17.40 34.83 -6.94
C VAL A 203 18.50 34.75 -8.00
N ILE A 204 18.18 34.31 -9.23
CA ILE A 204 19.12 34.36 -10.37
C ILE A 204 19.58 35.80 -10.63
N ARG A 205 18.64 36.75 -10.70
CA ARG A 205 18.98 38.18 -10.90
C ARG A 205 19.87 38.72 -9.78
N LYS A 206 19.62 38.31 -8.53
CA LYS A 206 20.47 38.64 -7.39
C LYS A 206 21.88 38.07 -7.56
N ALA A 207 21.98 36.77 -7.85
CA ALA A 207 23.25 36.07 -8.04
C ALA A 207 24.07 36.64 -9.21
N LEU A 208 23.44 37.03 -10.32
CA LEU A 208 24.11 37.67 -11.46
C LEU A 208 24.78 39.01 -11.08
N ARG A 209 24.12 39.81 -10.24
CA ARG A 209 24.65 41.10 -9.77
C ARG A 209 25.75 40.94 -8.73
N GLU A 210 25.62 39.96 -7.85
CA GLU A 210 26.52 39.80 -6.69
C GLU A 210 27.74 38.93 -6.99
N GLN A 211 27.64 38.00 -7.95
CA GLN A 211 28.66 36.98 -8.20
C GLN A 211 29.19 37.03 -9.62
N GLN A 212 30.44 36.58 -9.80
CA GLN A 212 31.10 36.39 -11.10
C GLN A 212 31.11 34.92 -11.51
N GLY A 213 31.31 34.65 -12.81
CA GLY A 213 31.34 33.29 -13.37
C GLY A 213 29.95 32.72 -13.67
N ASP A 214 29.91 31.45 -14.08
CA ASP A 214 28.68 30.82 -14.55
C ASP A 214 27.80 30.36 -13.38
N ILE A 215 26.48 30.39 -13.62
CA ILE A 215 25.46 30.06 -12.62
C ILE A 215 24.74 28.78 -13.04
N LEU A 216 24.69 27.80 -12.15
CA LEU A 216 23.90 26.58 -12.30
C LEU A 216 22.64 26.66 -11.43
N ILE A 217 21.48 26.38 -12.01
CA ILE A 217 20.19 26.46 -11.34
C ILE A 217 19.53 25.09 -11.33
N PHE A 218 19.08 24.65 -10.15
CA PHE A 218 18.33 23.41 -10.00
C PHE A 218 16.83 23.69 -9.87
N LEU A 219 16.05 23.19 -10.82
CA LEU A 219 14.59 23.28 -10.88
C LEU A 219 13.94 21.88 -10.89
N PRO A 220 12.67 21.76 -10.46
CA PRO A 220 11.99 20.46 -10.36
C PRO A 220 11.83 19.74 -11.71
N GLY A 221 11.59 20.49 -12.79
CA GLY A 221 11.29 19.90 -14.10
C GLY A 221 11.22 20.93 -15.22
N THR A 222 10.98 20.43 -16.43
CA THR A 222 10.99 21.21 -17.68
C THR A 222 10.02 22.39 -17.69
N GLY A 223 8.81 22.20 -17.17
CA GLY A 223 7.82 23.28 -17.09
C GLY A 223 8.27 24.45 -16.21
N ASP A 224 9.00 24.19 -15.12
CA ASP A 224 9.58 25.23 -14.27
C ASP A 224 10.80 25.89 -14.94
N ILE A 225 11.60 25.11 -15.68
CA ILE A 225 12.70 25.64 -16.50
C ILE A 225 12.16 26.63 -17.52
N HIS A 226 11.18 26.24 -18.35
CA HIS A 226 10.62 27.12 -19.39
C HIS A 226 9.96 28.36 -18.81
N ARG A 227 9.20 28.24 -17.71
CA ARG A 227 8.62 29.42 -17.04
C ARG A 227 9.71 30.35 -16.50
N THR A 228 10.80 29.82 -15.97
CA THR A 228 11.91 30.64 -15.46
C THR A 228 12.65 31.32 -16.61
N VAL A 229 12.91 30.60 -17.72
CA VAL A 229 13.52 31.16 -18.93
C VAL A 229 12.69 32.32 -19.49
N ALA A 230 11.37 32.15 -19.63
CA ALA A 230 10.49 33.21 -20.13
C ALA A 230 10.50 34.48 -19.25
N LEU A 231 10.71 34.34 -17.94
CA LEU A 231 10.85 35.47 -17.00
C LEU A 231 12.25 36.13 -17.03
N LEU A 232 13.24 35.47 -17.64
CA LEU A 232 14.60 35.99 -17.79
C LEU A 232 14.81 36.61 -19.18
N GLU A 233 14.23 36.03 -20.23
CA GLU A 233 14.30 36.52 -21.62
C GLU A 233 13.54 37.85 -21.81
N SER A 234 12.62 38.21 -20.91
CA SER A 234 11.93 39.49 -20.94
C SER A 234 12.80 40.69 -20.55
N GLU A 235 14.08 40.48 -20.24
CA GLU A 235 15.02 41.48 -19.74
C GLU A 235 16.37 41.37 -20.47
N ASP A 236 17.09 42.49 -20.57
CA ASP A 236 18.44 42.52 -21.16
C ASP A 236 19.48 42.04 -20.13
N LEU A 237 19.82 40.74 -20.19
CA LEU A 237 20.78 40.10 -19.29
C LEU A 237 22.16 39.99 -19.96
N GLN A 238 23.22 40.39 -19.26
CA GLN A 238 24.61 40.20 -19.70
C GLN A 238 25.10 38.74 -19.49
N ALA A 239 24.28 37.76 -19.86
CA ALA A 239 24.59 36.33 -19.78
C ALA A 239 23.74 35.52 -20.76
N SER A 240 24.28 34.40 -21.21
CA SER A 240 23.59 33.44 -22.09
C SER A 240 22.76 32.45 -21.28
N ILE A 241 21.52 32.18 -21.71
CA ILE A 241 20.59 31.28 -21.01
C ILE A 241 20.58 29.91 -21.68
N HIS A 242 20.86 28.86 -20.90
CA HIS A 242 20.98 27.49 -21.40
C HIS A 242 20.11 26.51 -20.59
N PRO A 243 18.96 26.08 -21.12
CA PRO A 243 18.18 24.98 -20.52
C PRO A 243 18.95 23.65 -20.62
N LEU A 244 18.82 22.79 -19.60
CA LEU A 244 19.44 21.47 -19.59
C LEU A 244 18.53 20.40 -18.96
N TYR A 245 18.02 19.50 -19.79
CA TYR A 245 17.16 18.38 -19.38
C TYR A 245 17.28 17.20 -20.36
N GLY A 246 16.77 16.03 -19.96
CA GLY A 246 17.02 14.75 -20.66
C GLY A 246 16.59 14.70 -22.13
N ASP A 247 15.42 15.27 -22.46
CA ASP A 247 14.85 15.24 -23.81
C ASP A 247 15.37 16.36 -24.74
N LEU A 248 16.34 17.15 -24.29
CA LEU A 248 16.92 18.22 -25.09
C LEU A 248 17.82 17.63 -26.21
N PRO A 249 17.82 18.18 -27.44
CA PRO A 249 18.74 17.72 -28.49
C PRO A 249 20.20 17.78 -28.04
N PHE A 250 20.99 16.77 -28.41
CA PHE A 250 22.37 16.58 -27.93
C PHE A 250 23.25 17.82 -28.11
N LYS A 251 23.17 18.50 -29.26
CA LYS A 251 23.92 19.74 -29.50
C LYS A 251 23.63 20.82 -28.45
N LYS A 252 22.35 21.04 -28.11
CA LYS A 252 21.95 22.02 -27.09
C LYS A 252 22.37 21.58 -25.68
N GLN A 253 22.40 20.28 -25.40
CA GLN A 253 22.96 19.75 -24.14
C GLN A 253 24.45 20.08 -24.06
N GLN A 254 25.19 19.85 -25.15
CA GLN A 254 26.62 20.17 -25.25
C GLN A 254 26.88 21.66 -25.06
N ASP A 255 26.08 22.53 -25.68
CA ASP A 255 26.19 23.99 -25.53
C ASP A 255 26.01 24.45 -24.06
N ALA A 256 25.17 23.77 -23.29
CA ALA A 256 25.01 24.05 -21.85
C ALA A 256 26.22 23.59 -21.02
N ILE A 257 26.84 22.46 -21.40
CA ILE A 257 27.95 21.81 -20.69
C ILE A 257 29.27 22.55 -20.94
N MET A 258 29.59 22.82 -22.20
CA MET A 258 30.88 23.38 -22.63
C MET A 258 30.99 24.87 -22.32
N PRO A 259 32.20 25.41 -22.13
CA PRO A 259 32.40 26.86 -22.02
C PRO A 259 31.78 27.62 -23.20
N HIS A 260 31.26 28.82 -22.94
CA HIS A 260 30.69 29.63 -24.02
C HIS A 260 31.80 30.02 -25.02
N PRO A 261 31.62 29.85 -26.35
CA PRO A 261 32.68 30.09 -27.34
C PRO A 261 33.27 31.51 -27.30
N GLN A 262 32.46 32.50 -26.93
CA GLN A 262 32.83 33.91 -26.82
C GLN A 262 33.19 34.35 -25.38
N GLY A 263 33.26 33.41 -24.42
CA GLY A 263 33.57 33.71 -23.02
C GLY A 263 32.49 34.45 -22.23
N LEU A 264 31.27 34.55 -22.76
CA LEU A 264 30.12 35.12 -22.03
C LEU A 264 29.75 34.23 -20.85
N ARG A 265 29.26 34.86 -19.77
CA ARG A 265 28.69 34.14 -18.62
C ARG A 265 27.49 33.31 -19.05
N LYS A 266 27.35 32.13 -18.46
CA LYS A 266 26.21 31.23 -18.68
C LYS A 266 25.30 31.14 -17.46
N ILE A 267 24.01 31.03 -17.75
CA ILE A 267 22.95 30.69 -16.80
C ILE A 267 22.40 29.33 -17.25
N VAL A 268 22.80 28.26 -16.56
CA VAL A 268 22.38 26.89 -16.90
C VAL A 268 21.20 26.49 -16.02
N LEU A 269 20.01 26.31 -16.59
CA LEU A 269 18.82 25.88 -15.87
C LEU A 269 18.61 24.37 -16.05
N ALA A 270 18.88 23.61 -15.00
CA ALA A 270 18.92 22.16 -15.03
C ALA A 270 17.90 21.50 -14.09
N THR A 271 17.49 20.28 -14.44
CA THR A 271 16.86 19.37 -13.47
C THR A 271 17.94 18.68 -12.61
N ALA A 272 17.58 17.60 -11.89
CA ALA A 272 18.56 16.75 -11.22
C ALA A 272 19.64 16.17 -12.17
N ILE A 273 19.51 16.31 -13.49
CA ILE A 273 20.48 15.87 -14.50
C ILE A 273 21.91 16.40 -14.25
N ALA A 274 22.04 17.61 -13.68
CA ALA A 274 23.33 18.24 -13.39
C ALA A 274 23.87 17.94 -11.97
N GLU A 275 23.14 17.18 -11.16
CA GLU A 275 23.45 17.01 -9.73
C GLU A 275 24.66 16.13 -9.45
N THR A 276 24.87 15.11 -10.27
CA THR A 276 25.79 13.98 -10.04
C THR A 276 26.65 13.72 -11.28
N SER A 277 26.05 13.21 -12.34
CA SER A 277 26.74 12.57 -13.47
C SER A 277 27.35 13.52 -14.50
N LEU A 278 27.13 14.84 -14.40
CA LEU A 278 27.55 15.79 -15.44
C LEU A 278 28.46 16.89 -14.90
N THR A 279 29.63 17.07 -15.52
CA THR A 279 30.53 18.17 -15.21
C THR A 279 30.32 19.31 -16.18
N ILE A 280 29.63 20.35 -15.71
CA ILE A 280 29.51 21.63 -16.42
C ILE A 280 30.72 22.47 -16.03
N GLU A 281 31.51 22.87 -17.02
CA GLU A 281 32.69 23.70 -16.81
C GLU A 281 32.27 25.15 -16.53
N GLY A 282 33.04 25.87 -15.73
CA GLY A 282 32.84 27.31 -15.44
C GLY A 282 31.91 27.65 -14.27
N ILE A 283 31.24 26.67 -13.66
CA ILE A 283 30.29 26.91 -12.55
C ILE A 283 31.03 27.36 -11.28
N THR A 284 30.70 28.56 -10.81
CA THR A 284 31.16 29.14 -9.53
C THR A 284 30.00 29.45 -8.59
N THR A 285 28.78 29.52 -9.12
CA THR A 285 27.56 29.85 -8.36
C THR A 285 26.45 28.83 -8.63
N VAL A 286 25.76 28.41 -7.57
CA VAL A 286 24.59 27.54 -7.64
C VAL A 286 23.37 28.26 -7.08
N VAL A 287 22.21 28.06 -7.70
CA VAL A 287 20.89 28.45 -7.17
C VAL A 287 20.04 27.19 -7.07
N ASP A 288 19.70 26.78 -5.85
CA ASP A 288 18.89 25.59 -5.59
C ASP A 288 17.47 25.98 -5.19
N SER A 289 16.48 25.60 -5.99
CA SER A 289 15.06 25.78 -5.64
C SER A 289 14.64 24.92 -4.44
N GLY A 290 15.40 23.87 -4.11
CA GLY A 290 15.14 22.97 -2.99
C GLY A 290 14.06 21.95 -3.27
N TYR A 291 13.76 21.70 -4.54
CA TYR A 291 12.75 20.75 -4.99
C TYR A 291 13.31 19.82 -6.07
N ALA A 292 12.70 18.64 -6.16
CA ALA A 292 12.90 17.68 -7.24
C ALA A 292 11.54 17.10 -7.64
N ARG A 293 11.44 16.61 -8.87
CA ARG A 293 10.28 15.84 -9.33
C ARG A 293 10.68 14.38 -9.43
N VAL A 294 10.04 13.52 -8.63
CA VAL A 294 10.36 12.10 -8.52
C VAL A 294 9.15 11.23 -8.88
N PRO A 295 9.35 10.06 -9.50
CA PRO A 295 8.29 9.06 -9.61
C PRO A 295 7.96 8.50 -8.23
N LYS A 296 6.68 8.35 -7.92
CA LYS A 296 6.20 7.73 -6.69
C LYS A 296 5.10 6.73 -7.04
N PHE A 297 5.35 5.45 -6.76
CA PHE A 297 4.34 4.42 -6.88
C PHE A 297 3.37 4.53 -5.70
N ASP A 298 2.08 4.44 -6.00
CA ASP A 298 1.04 4.27 -5.00
C ASP A 298 0.52 2.83 -5.10
N PRO A 299 0.90 1.94 -4.15
CA PRO A 299 0.47 0.54 -4.14
C PRO A 299 -1.05 0.37 -4.11
N ARG A 300 -1.79 1.34 -3.57
CA ARG A 300 -3.25 1.27 -3.49
C ARG A 300 -3.87 1.47 -4.87
N SER A 301 -3.43 2.49 -5.61
CA SER A 301 -3.92 2.74 -6.97
C SER A 301 -3.22 1.91 -8.04
N GLY A 302 -2.06 1.32 -7.73
CA GLY A 302 -1.21 0.58 -8.67
C GLY A 302 -0.71 1.47 -9.80
N LEU A 303 -0.37 2.73 -9.49
CA LEU A 303 0.06 3.73 -10.46
C LEU A 303 1.27 4.51 -9.95
N THR A 304 2.19 4.81 -10.86
CA THR A 304 3.31 5.70 -10.62
C THR A 304 2.95 7.11 -11.07
N ARG A 305 3.09 8.10 -10.17
CA ARG A 305 2.88 9.51 -10.50
C ARG A 305 4.14 10.32 -10.24
N LEU A 306 4.32 11.42 -10.98
CA LEU A 306 5.38 12.37 -10.71
C LEU A 306 4.95 13.34 -9.61
N GLU A 307 5.68 13.35 -8.50
CA GLU A 307 5.44 14.24 -7.37
C GLU A 307 6.59 15.24 -7.24
N THR A 308 6.27 16.52 -7.00
CA THR A 308 7.29 17.51 -6.65
C THR A 308 7.47 17.50 -5.15
N ILE A 309 8.64 17.05 -4.70
CA ILE A 309 8.99 16.94 -3.28
C ILE A 309 10.19 17.83 -2.94
N ARG A 310 10.40 18.06 -1.65
CA ARG A 310 11.64 18.67 -1.17
C ARG A 310 12.82 17.72 -1.41
N VAL A 311 13.97 18.30 -1.75
CA VAL A 311 15.21 17.53 -1.86
C VAL A 311 15.68 17.03 -0.51
N THR A 312 16.44 15.96 -0.55
CA THR A 312 17.15 15.43 0.61
C THR A 312 18.39 16.28 0.92
N ARG A 313 18.92 16.15 2.14
CA ARG A 313 20.05 16.93 2.62
C ARG A 313 21.34 16.61 1.86
N ASP A 314 21.58 15.35 1.54
CA ASP A 314 22.69 14.90 0.69
C ASP A 314 22.60 15.48 -0.72
N ALA A 315 21.43 15.45 -1.35
CA ALA A 315 21.18 16.05 -2.66
C ALA A 315 21.46 17.56 -2.65
N ALA A 316 20.96 18.29 -1.64
CA ALA A 316 21.23 19.71 -1.47
C ALA A 316 22.72 20.02 -1.24
N ALA A 317 23.48 19.10 -0.64
CA ALA A 317 24.94 19.22 -0.48
C ALA A 317 25.67 18.96 -1.81
N GLN A 318 25.27 17.92 -2.56
CA GLN A 318 25.84 17.62 -3.89
C GLN A 318 25.58 18.76 -4.89
N ARG A 319 24.38 19.34 -4.89
CA ARG A 319 24.03 20.52 -5.68
C ARG A 319 24.93 21.71 -5.35
N ALA A 320 25.09 22.03 -4.06
CA ALA A 320 25.97 23.11 -3.62
C ALA A 320 27.43 22.86 -4.04
N GLY A 321 27.90 21.61 -3.91
CA GLY A 321 29.26 21.19 -4.30
C GLY A 321 29.60 21.41 -5.78
N ARG A 322 28.61 21.61 -6.66
CA ARG A 322 28.85 21.98 -8.06
C ARG A 322 29.57 23.32 -8.22
N ALA A 323 29.40 24.24 -7.26
CA ALA A 323 30.10 25.52 -7.23
C ALA A 323 31.57 25.42 -6.75
N GLY A 324 31.92 24.37 -5.99
CA GLY A 324 33.22 24.23 -5.32
C GLY A 324 34.27 23.45 -6.10
N ARG A 325 34.11 23.32 -7.43
CA ARG A 325 34.95 22.42 -8.26
C ARG A 325 36.24 23.07 -8.76
N LEU A 326 36.14 24.30 -9.26
CA LEU A 326 37.28 25.03 -9.84
C LEU A 326 37.98 25.93 -8.81
N GLY A 327 37.25 26.34 -7.78
CA GLY A 327 37.69 27.24 -6.72
C GLY A 327 36.57 27.43 -5.69
N PRO A 328 36.75 28.32 -4.71
CA PRO A 328 35.70 28.67 -3.75
C PRO A 328 34.42 29.12 -4.47
N GLY A 329 33.28 28.61 -4.03
CA GLY A 329 31.99 28.82 -4.70
C GLY A 329 30.90 29.33 -3.77
N ILE A 330 29.74 29.66 -4.34
CA ILE A 330 28.58 30.15 -3.59
C ILE A 330 27.31 29.37 -3.99
N CYS A 331 26.48 29.03 -3.01
CA CYS A 331 25.19 28.39 -3.25
C CYS A 331 24.06 29.16 -2.58
N TYR A 332 23.10 29.65 -3.38
CA TYR A 332 21.85 30.23 -2.91
C TYR A 332 20.79 29.14 -2.74
N ARG A 333 20.22 29.02 -1.54
CA ARG A 333 19.14 28.07 -1.22
C ARG A 333 17.82 28.81 -1.06
N ILE A 334 16.81 28.46 -1.87
CA ILE A 334 15.50 29.14 -1.88
C ILE A 334 14.56 28.52 -0.82
N TRP A 335 15.06 28.35 0.40
CA TRP A 335 14.29 27.96 1.57
C TRP A 335 14.89 28.59 2.84
N PRO A 336 14.15 28.67 3.94
CA PRO A 336 14.68 29.21 5.18
C PRO A 336 15.71 28.26 5.82
N GLU A 337 16.70 28.80 6.51
CA GLU A 337 17.79 28.02 7.10
C GLU A 337 17.31 26.93 8.07
N ASN A 338 16.31 27.23 8.91
CA ASN A 338 15.75 26.26 9.84
C ASN A 338 15.13 25.01 9.18
N MET A 339 14.72 25.11 7.91
CA MET A 339 14.21 23.98 7.13
C MET A 339 15.31 23.01 6.71
N GLN A 340 16.58 23.44 6.67
CA GLN A 340 17.71 22.59 6.27
C GLN A 340 17.83 21.34 7.15
N HIS A 341 17.56 21.46 8.45
CA HIS A 341 17.67 20.36 9.41
C HIS A 341 16.45 19.42 9.39
N THR A 342 15.33 19.85 8.80
CA THR A 342 14.11 19.04 8.70
C THR A 342 14.01 18.28 7.37
N LEU A 343 14.90 18.56 6.41
CA LEU A 343 15.02 17.77 5.18
C LEU A 343 15.41 16.33 5.52
N GLN A 344 14.85 15.38 4.76
CA GLN A 344 15.25 13.98 4.87
C GLN A 344 16.77 13.84 4.64
N PRO A 345 17.50 13.09 5.46
CA PRO A 345 18.96 13.01 5.38
C PRO A 345 19.49 12.51 4.02
N THR A 346 18.89 11.43 3.52
CA THR A 346 19.30 10.70 2.32
C THR A 346 18.08 10.27 1.52
N ARG A 347 18.30 9.96 0.24
CA ARG A 347 17.27 9.41 -0.64
C ARG A 347 16.92 7.98 -0.24
N GLN A 348 15.65 7.61 -0.37
CA GLN A 348 15.24 6.22 -0.24
C GLN A 348 15.56 5.46 -1.54
N PRO A 349 16.00 4.19 -1.45
CA PRO A 349 16.15 3.33 -2.63
C PRO A 349 14.84 3.18 -3.39
N GLU A 350 14.90 3.24 -4.73
CA GLU A 350 13.72 3.20 -5.60
C GLU A 350 12.92 1.90 -5.42
N VAL A 351 13.58 0.79 -5.11
CA VAL A 351 12.95 -0.52 -4.87
C VAL A 351 11.86 -0.51 -3.79
N LEU A 352 11.91 0.44 -2.84
CA LEU A 352 10.90 0.57 -1.78
C LEU A 352 9.63 1.31 -2.23
N GLU A 353 9.72 2.13 -3.28
CA GLU A 353 8.68 3.05 -3.73
C GLU A 353 8.29 2.88 -5.21
N ALA A 354 8.76 1.82 -5.87
CA ALA A 354 8.51 1.56 -7.29
C ALA A 354 7.46 0.47 -7.53
N ASP A 355 6.95 0.44 -8.76
CA ASP A 355 6.15 -0.68 -9.26
C ASP A 355 7.08 -1.88 -9.50
N LEU A 356 6.86 -2.97 -8.77
CA LEU A 356 7.69 -4.18 -8.86
C LEU A 356 7.22 -5.16 -9.93
N VAL A 357 6.13 -4.88 -10.65
CA VAL A 357 5.61 -5.78 -11.70
C VAL A 357 6.64 -6.04 -12.81
N PRO A 358 7.34 -5.03 -13.36
CA PRO A 358 8.41 -5.29 -14.34
C PRO A 358 9.56 -6.10 -13.73
N LEU A 359 9.97 -5.76 -12.50
CA LEU A 359 11.05 -6.45 -11.78
C LEU A 359 10.74 -7.94 -11.65
N MET A 360 9.56 -8.28 -11.15
CA MET A 360 9.19 -9.67 -10.88
C MET A 360 9.14 -10.51 -12.16
N LEU A 361 8.78 -9.92 -13.29
CA LEU A 361 8.80 -10.60 -14.58
C LEU A 361 10.24 -10.85 -15.07
N GLU A 362 11.14 -9.88 -14.90
CA GLU A 362 12.57 -10.04 -15.19
C GLU A 362 13.21 -11.14 -14.33
N LEU A 363 12.92 -11.16 -13.03
CA LEU A 363 13.40 -12.18 -12.09
C LEU A 363 12.90 -13.58 -12.45
N ALA A 364 11.62 -13.71 -12.81
CA ALA A 364 11.07 -14.99 -13.24
C ALA A 364 11.70 -15.48 -14.55
N ASN A 365 12.03 -14.58 -15.49
CA ASN A 365 12.76 -14.94 -16.71
C ASN A 365 14.18 -15.41 -16.43
N TRP A 366 14.83 -14.80 -15.44
CA TRP A 366 16.14 -15.21 -14.96
C TRP A 366 16.12 -16.60 -14.30
N GLY A 367 14.95 -17.01 -13.78
CA GLY A 367 14.74 -18.30 -13.12
C GLY A 367 14.64 -18.21 -11.59
N ILE A 368 14.58 -17.00 -11.03
CA ILE A 368 14.41 -16.76 -9.60
C ILE A 368 12.96 -17.03 -9.19
N LYS A 369 12.75 -17.89 -8.20
CA LYS A 369 11.41 -18.19 -7.67
C LYS A 369 11.13 -17.40 -6.40
N ASP A 370 12.16 -17.25 -5.57
CA ASP A 370 12.17 -16.44 -4.36
C ASP A 370 13.19 -15.31 -4.46
N ILE A 371 12.78 -14.09 -4.13
CA ILE A 371 13.64 -12.90 -4.22
C ILE A 371 14.84 -13.00 -3.26
N ASP A 372 14.69 -13.77 -2.18
CA ASP A 372 15.72 -14.00 -1.18
C ASP A 372 16.85 -14.92 -1.67
N GLU A 373 16.71 -15.53 -2.86
CA GLU A 373 17.81 -16.21 -3.56
C GLU A 373 18.91 -15.23 -4.01
N LEU A 374 18.60 -13.94 -4.12
CA LEU A 374 19.52 -12.89 -4.55
C LEU A 374 20.06 -12.05 -3.38
N THR A 375 21.30 -11.58 -3.52
CA THR A 375 21.88 -10.62 -2.58
C THR A 375 21.43 -9.19 -2.92
N TRP A 376 20.39 -8.72 -2.23
CA TRP A 376 19.90 -7.34 -2.36
C TRP A 376 20.62 -6.37 -1.43
N ILE A 377 20.95 -5.18 -1.91
CA ILE A 377 21.39 -4.08 -1.03
C ILE A 377 20.22 -3.59 -0.16
N THR A 378 19.02 -3.60 -0.71
CA THR A 378 17.77 -3.34 0.01
C THR A 378 16.71 -4.27 -0.54
N SER A 379 16.19 -5.16 0.30
CA SER A 379 15.22 -6.16 -0.14
C SER A 379 13.90 -5.50 -0.59
N PRO A 380 13.30 -5.95 -1.70
CA PRO A 380 11.99 -5.49 -2.12
C PRO A 380 10.90 -5.75 -1.06
N PRO A 381 9.94 -4.82 -0.85
CA PRO A 381 8.88 -5.04 0.14
C PRO A 381 7.98 -6.25 -0.18
N ALA A 382 7.84 -7.19 0.76
CA ALA A 382 7.10 -8.44 0.56
C ALA A 382 5.65 -8.24 0.08
N GLY A 383 4.94 -7.23 0.61
CA GLY A 383 3.58 -6.92 0.16
C GLY A 383 3.51 -6.46 -1.29
N ALA A 384 4.47 -5.64 -1.74
CA ALA A 384 4.56 -5.18 -3.13
C ALA A 384 4.96 -6.32 -4.07
N VAL A 385 5.84 -7.23 -3.62
CA VAL A 385 6.22 -8.45 -4.36
C VAL A 385 5.00 -9.37 -4.55
N GLY A 386 4.23 -9.62 -3.48
CA GLY A 386 3.00 -10.42 -3.56
C GLY A 386 2.00 -9.84 -4.56
N GLN A 387 1.74 -8.53 -4.47
CA GLN A 387 0.84 -7.83 -5.38
C GLN A 387 1.31 -7.88 -6.85
N ALA A 388 2.63 -7.77 -7.08
CA ALA A 388 3.21 -7.87 -8.42
C ALA A 388 3.06 -9.28 -9.00
N LYS A 389 3.34 -10.32 -8.20
CA LYS A 389 3.16 -11.74 -8.60
C LYS A 389 1.70 -12.06 -8.93
N GLU A 390 0.76 -11.65 -8.07
CA GLU A 390 -0.68 -11.83 -8.30
C GLU A 390 -1.13 -11.18 -9.61
N LEU A 391 -0.68 -9.95 -9.90
CA LEU A 391 -1.01 -9.30 -11.16
C LEU A 391 -0.42 -10.07 -12.35
N LEU A 392 0.86 -10.45 -12.30
CA LEU A 392 1.47 -11.16 -13.41
C LEU A 392 0.80 -12.52 -13.67
N GLN A 393 0.32 -13.20 -12.64
CA GLN A 393 -0.52 -14.40 -12.78
C GLN A 393 -1.86 -14.08 -13.45
N GLN A 394 -2.53 -12.99 -13.05
CA GLN A 394 -3.77 -12.53 -13.69
C GLN A 394 -3.57 -12.18 -15.18
N LEU A 395 -2.42 -11.63 -15.55
CA LEU A 395 -2.03 -11.34 -16.93
C LEU A 395 -1.53 -12.59 -17.68
N GLY A 396 -1.51 -13.76 -17.04
CA GLY A 396 -1.00 -15.01 -17.59
C GLY A 396 0.51 -15.00 -17.87
N ALA A 397 1.26 -14.04 -17.31
CA ALA A 397 2.69 -13.90 -17.48
C ALA A 397 3.50 -14.84 -16.58
N LEU A 398 2.92 -15.19 -15.42
CA LEU A 398 3.45 -16.19 -14.49
C LEU A 398 2.44 -17.33 -14.29
N ASP A 399 2.97 -18.52 -14.08
CA ASP A 399 2.27 -19.67 -13.50
C ASP A 399 2.97 -20.02 -12.20
N GLU A 400 2.27 -19.86 -11.08
CA GLU A 400 2.87 -19.77 -9.73
C GLU A 400 4.01 -18.73 -9.69
N ASN A 401 5.27 -19.18 -9.62
CA ASN A 401 6.47 -18.34 -9.63
C ASN A 401 7.31 -18.49 -10.92
N SER A 402 6.82 -19.24 -11.91
CA SER A 402 7.57 -19.51 -13.15
C SER A 402 7.07 -18.66 -14.31
N ILE A 403 7.98 -18.18 -15.15
CA ILE A 403 7.60 -17.41 -16.33
C ILE A 403 6.89 -18.30 -17.38
N THR A 404 5.77 -17.82 -17.92
CA THR A 404 5.05 -18.52 -19.00
C THR A 404 5.60 -18.14 -20.38
N ARG A 405 5.16 -18.84 -21.43
CA ARG A 405 5.41 -18.41 -22.82
C ARG A 405 4.92 -16.98 -23.06
N ARG A 406 3.76 -16.64 -22.49
CA ARG A 406 3.18 -15.30 -22.59
C ARG A 406 4.02 -14.27 -21.86
N GLY A 407 4.53 -14.59 -20.67
CA GLY A 407 5.46 -13.71 -19.93
C GLY A 407 6.72 -13.40 -20.75
N LYS A 408 7.30 -14.42 -21.42
CA LYS A 408 8.45 -14.23 -22.31
C LYS A 408 8.14 -13.35 -23.54
N GLU A 409 6.93 -13.47 -24.10
CA GLU A 409 6.48 -12.58 -25.19
C GLU A 409 6.31 -11.13 -24.70
N MET A 410 5.79 -10.95 -23.50
CA MET A 410 5.61 -9.63 -22.87
C MET A 410 6.96 -8.92 -22.64
N LEU A 411 7.99 -9.64 -22.16
CA LEU A 411 9.33 -9.08 -21.94
C LEU A 411 10.03 -8.55 -23.20
N LYS A 412 9.67 -9.08 -24.38
CA LYS A 412 10.23 -8.58 -25.66
C LYS A 412 9.74 -7.17 -25.99
N LEU A 413 8.64 -6.73 -25.40
CA LEU A 413 8.08 -5.40 -25.61
C LEU A 413 8.66 -4.42 -24.59
N PRO A 414 9.27 -3.28 -25.01
CA PRO A 414 9.91 -2.33 -24.11
C PRO A 414 8.91 -1.40 -23.39
N THR A 415 7.93 -2.00 -22.70
CA THR A 415 6.86 -1.31 -21.97
C THR A 415 6.47 -2.07 -20.70
N HIS A 416 5.57 -1.50 -19.90
CA HIS A 416 5.05 -2.13 -18.70
C HIS A 416 4.30 -3.44 -19.04
N PRO A 417 4.42 -4.52 -18.22
CA PRO A 417 3.75 -5.81 -18.50
C PRO A 417 2.24 -5.71 -18.79
N ARG A 418 1.52 -4.78 -18.14
CA ARG A 418 0.10 -4.51 -18.46
C ARG A 418 -0.13 -4.08 -19.91
N ILE A 419 0.67 -3.14 -20.38
CA ILE A 419 0.56 -2.59 -21.74
C ILE A 419 1.04 -3.63 -22.75
N ALA A 420 2.10 -4.37 -22.42
CA ALA A 420 2.58 -5.49 -23.22
C ALA A 420 1.49 -6.57 -23.38
N HIS A 421 0.81 -6.94 -22.29
CA HIS A 421 -0.30 -7.89 -22.32
C HIS A 421 -1.45 -7.39 -23.20
N MET A 422 -1.88 -6.12 -23.05
CA MET A 422 -2.92 -5.52 -23.89
C MET A 422 -2.55 -5.52 -25.38
N LEU A 423 -1.32 -5.11 -25.72
CA LEU A 423 -0.84 -5.08 -27.11
C LEU A 423 -0.86 -6.48 -27.75
N LEU A 424 -0.53 -7.52 -26.98
CA LEU A 424 -0.53 -8.90 -27.45
C LEU A 424 -1.94 -9.52 -27.53
N GLU A 425 -2.89 -9.10 -26.68
CA GLU A 425 -4.30 -9.54 -26.76
C GLU A 425 -5.12 -8.83 -27.85
N ALA A 426 -4.65 -7.68 -28.34
CA ALA A 426 -5.45 -6.81 -29.19
C ALA A 426 -5.93 -7.45 -30.52
N LYS A 427 -5.24 -8.46 -31.05
CA LYS A 427 -5.59 -9.18 -32.30
C LYS A 427 -5.93 -8.19 -33.43
N GLU A 428 -7.18 -8.17 -33.92
CA GLU A 428 -7.62 -7.28 -35.01
C GLU A 428 -7.61 -5.79 -34.62
N ASN A 429 -7.68 -5.50 -33.32
CA ASN A 429 -7.64 -4.14 -32.75
C ASN A 429 -6.22 -3.65 -32.42
N THR A 430 -5.17 -4.29 -32.95
CA THR A 430 -3.78 -3.92 -32.63
C THR A 430 -3.48 -2.44 -32.93
N ALA A 431 -4.02 -1.87 -34.01
CA ALA A 431 -3.84 -0.45 -34.31
C ALA A 431 -4.41 0.47 -33.22
N LEU A 432 -5.60 0.16 -32.71
CA LEU A 432 -6.19 0.86 -31.58
C LEU A 432 -5.37 0.66 -30.29
N ALA A 433 -4.89 -0.56 -30.03
CA ALA A 433 -4.04 -0.83 -28.88
C ALA A 433 -2.72 -0.05 -28.90
N THR A 434 -2.13 0.20 -30.08
CA THR A 434 -0.94 1.06 -30.19
C THR A 434 -1.21 2.52 -29.84
N ASP A 435 -2.40 3.03 -30.18
CA ASP A 435 -2.84 4.37 -29.82
C ASP A 435 -3.09 4.48 -28.31
N ILE A 436 -3.77 3.49 -27.73
CA ILE A 436 -4.03 3.41 -26.28
C ILE A 436 -2.73 3.27 -25.50
N ALA A 437 -1.82 2.38 -25.91
CA ALA A 437 -0.52 2.21 -25.27
C ALA A 437 0.26 3.54 -25.20
N ALA A 438 0.29 4.28 -26.31
CA ALA A 438 0.94 5.59 -26.34
C ALA A 438 0.26 6.60 -25.40
N LEU A 439 -1.07 6.62 -25.36
CA LEU A 439 -1.84 7.50 -24.45
C LEU A 439 -1.65 7.14 -22.97
N LEU A 440 -1.44 5.86 -22.64
CA LEU A 440 -1.22 5.40 -21.28
C LEU A 440 0.22 5.64 -20.78
N GLU A 441 1.20 5.57 -21.67
CA GLU A 441 2.62 5.82 -21.33
C GLU A 441 2.94 7.33 -21.25
N GLU A 442 2.20 8.15 -21.97
CA GLU A 442 2.40 9.59 -22.04
C GLU A 442 1.41 10.36 -21.15
N ARG A 443 1.70 11.64 -20.90
CA ARG A 443 0.78 12.52 -20.16
C ARG A 443 -0.49 12.79 -20.96
N ASP A 444 -1.64 12.85 -20.27
CA ASP A 444 -2.92 13.21 -20.89
C ASP A 444 -2.81 14.55 -21.68
N PRO A 445 -3.11 14.54 -23.00
CA PRO A 445 -3.06 15.74 -23.84
C PRO A 445 -4.20 16.73 -23.57
N LEU A 446 -5.23 16.33 -22.83
CA LEU A 446 -6.36 17.18 -22.46
C LEU A 446 -6.16 17.86 -21.10
N THR A 447 -6.93 18.93 -20.87
CA THR A 447 -6.95 19.58 -19.56
C THR A 447 -7.74 18.75 -18.56
N LYS A 448 -7.52 18.98 -17.26
CA LYS A 448 -8.19 18.23 -16.18
C LYS A 448 -9.73 18.34 -16.20
N THR A 449 -10.30 19.27 -16.97
CA THR A 449 -11.74 19.50 -17.07
C THR A 449 -12.38 18.76 -18.25
N SER A 450 -11.61 18.09 -19.12
CA SER A 450 -12.09 17.47 -20.35
C SER A 450 -12.74 16.09 -20.18
N GLY A 451 -13.21 15.76 -18.97
CA GLY A 451 -13.86 14.47 -18.66
C GLY A 451 -12.89 13.28 -18.57
N THR A 452 -13.40 12.13 -18.18
CA THR A 452 -12.61 10.91 -17.90
C THR A 452 -12.53 9.89 -19.04
N ASP A 453 -13.30 10.08 -20.12
CA ASP A 453 -13.39 9.11 -21.20
C ASP A 453 -12.12 9.06 -22.07
N LEU A 454 -11.46 7.90 -22.10
CA LEU A 454 -10.27 7.63 -22.91
C LEU A 454 -10.60 7.59 -24.41
N SER A 455 -11.82 7.19 -24.79
CA SER A 455 -12.24 7.16 -26.19
C SER A 455 -12.13 8.54 -26.84
N LEU A 456 -12.38 9.61 -26.08
CA LEU A 456 -12.19 10.99 -26.53
C LEU A 456 -10.72 11.34 -26.82
N ARG A 457 -9.76 10.81 -26.06
CA ARG A 457 -8.32 11.03 -26.34
C ARG A 457 -7.88 10.27 -27.58
N VAL A 458 -8.39 9.06 -27.78
CA VAL A 458 -8.11 8.27 -29.00
C VAL A 458 -8.65 8.99 -30.22
N GLU A 459 -9.91 9.44 -30.18
CA GLU A 459 -10.52 10.24 -31.24
C GLU A 459 -9.67 11.48 -31.54
N MET A 460 -9.26 12.23 -30.51
CA MET A 460 -8.44 13.42 -30.67
C MET A 460 -7.08 13.10 -31.33
N LEU A 461 -6.40 12.02 -30.92
CA LEU A 461 -5.14 11.60 -31.51
C LEU A 461 -5.30 11.26 -33.00
N ARG A 462 -6.35 10.52 -33.36
CA ARG A 462 -6.63 10.12 -34.75
C ARG A 462 -6.97 11.34 -35.63
N LYS A 463 -7.75 12.29 -35.11
CA LYS A 463 -8.04 13.57 -35.78
C LYS A 463 -6.78 14.42 -35.97
N TRP A 464 -5.94 14.54 -34.93
CA TRP A 464 -4.65 15.22 -35.02
C TRP A 464 -3.75 14.61 -36.10
N ARG A 465 -3.64 13.28 -36.12
CA ARG A 465 -2.88 12.53 -37.13
C ARG A 465 -3.44 12.77 -38.54
N GLY A 466 -4.75 12.94 -38.66
CA GLY A 466 -5.44 13.30 -39.91
C GLY A 466 -5.27 14.75 -40.36
N GLY A 467 -4.62 15.60 -39.56
CA GLY A 467 -4.42 17.02 -39.85
C GLY A 467 -5.55 17.95 -39.41
N GLU A 468 -6.52 17.45 -38.64
CA GLU A 468 -7.61 18.25 -38.10
C GLU A 468 -7.16 19.13 -36.93
N ARG A 469 -7.87 20.25 -36.72
CA ARG A 469 -7.66 21.12 -35.55
C ARG A 469 -8.35 20.50 -34.34
N VAL A 470 -7.58 20.25 -33.27
CA VAL A 470 -8.07 19.67 -32.01
C VAL A 470 -7.71 20.53 -30.79
N GLY A 471 -8.49 20.39 -29.71
CA GLY A 471 -8.38 21.18 -28.48
C GLY A 471 -7.39 20.65 -27.43
N GLY A 472 -6.22 20.18 -27.84
CA GLY A 472 -5.19 19.60 -26.95
C GLY A 472 -3.80 20.22 -27.11
N ASP A 473 -2.88 19.88 -26.20
CA ASP A 473 -1.48 20.29 -26.30
C ASP A 473 -0.81 19.60 -27.51
N ARG A 474 -0.46 20.39 -28.54
CA ARG A 474 0.14 19.91 -29.78
C ARG A 474 1.47 19.18 -29.57
N ASN A 475 2.32 19.70 -28.69
CA ASN A 475 3.62 19.08 -28.40
C ASN A 475 3.43 17.73 -27.68
N MET A 476 2.35 17.60 -26.92
CA MET A 476 1.97 16.34 -26.27
C MET A 476 1.48 15.32 -27.30
N LEU A 477 0.58 15.74 -28.19
CA LEU A 477 0.04 14.92 -29.26
C LEU A 477 1.13 14.41 -30.22
N ASP A 478 2.10 15.24 -30.56
CA ASP A 478 3.24 14.82 -31.40
C ASP A 478 4.11 13.76 -30.72
N ARG A 479 4.28 13.82 -29.39
CA ARG A 479 5.00 12.80 -28.63
C ARG A 479 4.23 11.49 -28.58
N ILE A 480 2.94 11.56 -28.27
CA ILE A 480 2.03 10.40 -28.30
C ILE A 480 2.06 9.75 -29.68
N GLU A 481 1.98 10.53 -30.75
CA GLU A 481 1.99 10.00 -32.12
C GLU A 481 3.31 9.33 -32.48
N ARG A 482 4.45 9.89 -32.07
CA ARG A 482 5.77 9.24 -32.28
C ARG A 482 5.83 7.88 -31.59
N LEU A 483 5.32 7.78 -30.36
CA LEU A 483 5.29 6.51 -29.63
C LEU A 483 4.31 5.51 -30.26
N ALA A 484 3.13 5.96 -30.68
CA ALA A 484 2.17 5.13 -31.39
C ALA A 484 2.75 4.63 -32.73
N ALA A 485 3.48 5.47 -33.46
CA ALA A 485 4.14 5.12 -34.71
C ALA A 485 5.28 4.10 -34.50
N PHE A 486 6.03 4.22 -33.39
CA PHE A 486 7.01 3.23 -32.99
C PHE A 486 6.36 1.85 -32.80
N TRP A 487 5.24 1.78 -32.08
CA TRP A 487 4.50 0.53 -31.89
C TRP A 487 3.92 -0.02 -33.19
N ARG A 488 3.32 0.83 -34.04
CA ARG A 488 2.83 0.40 -35.36
C ARG A 488 3.92 -0.23 -36.21
N LYS A 489 5.12 0.38 -36.23
CA LYS A 489 6.30 -0.16 -36.91
C LYS A 489 6.74 -1.50 -36.31
N HIS A 490 6.73 -1.63 -34.98
CA HIS A 490 7.08 -2.87 -34.29
C HIS A 490 6.16 -4.03 -34.67
N PHE A 491 4.84 -3.81 -34.65
CA PHE A 491 3.83 -4.80 -35.01
C PHE A 491 3.58 -4.92 -36.53
N ARG A 492 4.27 -4.13 -37.35
CA ARG A 492 4.14 -4.10 -38.83
C ARG A 492 2.71 -3.84 -39.30
N ILE A 493 2.03 -2.91 -38.64
CA ILE A 493 0.65 -2.52 -38.95
C ILE A 493 0.59 -1.14 -39.59
N SER A 494 -0.42 -0.92 -40.43
CA SER A 494 -0.71 0.39 -41.03
C SER A 494 -1.39 1.33 -40.06
N ILE A 495 -1.38 2.63 -40.38
CA ILE A 495 -2.17 3.63 -39.66
C ILE A 495 -3.66 3.32 -39.84
N ASP A 496 -4.43 3.42 -38.77
CA ASP A 496 -5.89 3.43 -38.77
C ASP A 496 -6.39 4.67 -38.03
N ASN A 497 -7.19 5.49 -38.72
CA ASN A 497 -7.79 6.72 -38.18
C ASN A 497 -9.32 6.64 -38.11
N LYS A 498 -9.93 5.45 -38.32
CA LYS A 498 -11.37 5.27 -38.09
C LYS A 498 -11.70 5.57 -36.63
N LEU A 499 -12.91 6.03 -36.33
CA LEU A 499 -13.28 6.17 -34.92
C LEU A 499 -13.48 4.76 -34.33
N PRO A 500 -12.92 4.49 -33.13
CA PRO A 500 -13.18 3.22 -32.46
C PRO A 500 -14.67 3.12 -32.12
N THR A 501 -15.21 1.90 -32.01
CA THR A 501 -16.53 1.75 -31.39
C THR A 501 -16.41 2.11 -29.90
N ASP A 502 -17.53 2.52 -29.29
CA ASP A 502 -17.54 3.03 -27.92
C ASP A 502 -16.87 2.06 -26.92
N THR A 503 -16.98 0.74 -27.14
CA THR A 503 -16.53 -0.29 -26.19
C THR A 503 -15.17 -0.92 -26.51
N ASP A 504 -14.61 -0.74 -27.71
CA ASP A 504 -13.31 -1.35 -28.08
C ASP A 504 -12.17 -0.85 -27.18
N VAL A 505 -12.19 0.44 -26.84
CA VAL A 505 -11.22 1.05 -25.91
C VAL A 505 -11.35 0.42 -24.53
N GLY A 506 -12.57 0.21 -24.04
CA GLY A 506 -12.84 -0.45 -22.78
C GLY A 506 -12.36 -1.90 -22.74
N MET A 507 -12.58 -2.66 -23.82
CA MET A 507 -12.12 -4.05 -23.93
C MET A 507 -10.60 -4.14 -23.82
N LEU A 508 -9.85 -3.31 -24.56
CA LEU A 508 -8.40 -3.28 -24.49
C LEU A 508 -7.89 -2.83 -23.11
N LEU A 509 -8.54 -1.83 -22.50
CA LEU A 509 -8.21 -1.44 -21.13
C LEU A 509 -8.47 -2.55 -20.11
N ALA A 510 -9.51 -3.37 -20.31
CA ALA A 510 -9.79 -4.52 -19.45
C ALA A 510 -8.73 -5.64 -19.57
N GLU A 511 -7.98 -5.71 -20.68
CA GLU A 511 -6.79 -6.56 -20.79
C GLU A 511 -5.63 -6.01 -19.97
N ALA A 512 -5.38 -4.69 -20.02
CA ALA A 512 -4.30 -4.07 -19.26
C ALA A 512 -4.58 -4.03 -17.74
N TYR A 513 -5.85 -3.86 -17.37
CA TYR A 513 -6.30 -3.62 -15.99
C TYR A 513 -7.51 -4.50 -15.63
N PRO A 514 -7.38 -5.84 -15.65
CA PRO A 514 -8.49 -6.76 -15.36
C PRO A 514 -9.05 -6.54 -13.96
N GLU A 515 -8.22 -6.14 -13.00
CA GLU A 515 -8.63 -5.86 -11.63
C GLU A 515 -9.40 -4.53 -11.46
N ARG A 516 -9.43 -3.70 -12.52
CA ARG A 516 -10.07 -2.37 -12.56
C ARG A 516 -11.31 -2.33 -13.46
N ILE A 517 -11.85 -3.49 -13.81
CA ILE A 517 -13.22 -3.59 -14.35
C ILE A 517 -14.18 -3.15 -13.23
N ALA A 518 -15.04 -2.18 -13.53
CA ALA A 518 -15.82 -1.45 -12.56
C ALA A 518 -17.33 -1.57 -12.85
N ARG A 519 -18.12 -1.90 -11.81
CA ARG A 519 -19.58 -1.95 -11.87
C ARG A 519 -20.22 -0.80 -11.11
N GLN A 520 -21.09 -0.06 -11.77
CA GLN A 520 -21.89 0.99 -11.14
C GLN A 520 -22.74 0.40 -10.00
N GLN A 521 -22.72 1.04 -8.81
CA GLN A 521 -23.45 0.56 -7.62
C GLN A 521 -24.92 0.97 -7.63
N GLU A 522 -25.20 2.19 -8.11
CA GLU A 522 -26.54 2.76 -8.21
C GLU A 522 -26.74 3.26 -9.63
N LYS A 523 -27.93 3.02 -10.21
CA LYS A 523 -28.21 3.44 -11.59
C LYS A 523 -28.04 4.96 -11.73
N HIS A 524 -27.17 5.38 -12.64
CA HIS A 524 -26.77 6.80 -12.83
C HIS A 524 -26.04 7.45 -11.64
N GLY A 525 -25.61 6.65 -10.65
CA GLY A 525 -24.77 7.12 -9.54
C GLY A 525 -23.30 7.27 -9.94
N SER A 526 -22.56 8.07 -9.18
CA SER A 526 -21.12 8.28 -9.41
C SER A 526 -20.22 7.19 -8.85
N ARG A 527 -20.76 6.28 -8.02
CA ARG A 527 -19.99 5.22 -7.34
C ARG A 527 -19.93 3.93 -8.16
N TYR A 528 -18.73 3.40 -8.31
CA TYR A 528 -18.42 2.14 -8.97
C TYR A 528 -17.61 1.25 -8.04
N LYS A 529 -17.85 -0.07 -8.11
CA LYS A 529 -17.04 -1.08 -7.42
C LYS A 529 -16.16 -1.80 -8.43
N LEU A 530 -14.85 -1.75 -8.20
CA LEU A 530 -13.85 -2.44 -9.01
C LEU A 530 -13.86 -3.95 -8.74
N ALA A 531 -13.31 -4.73 -9.67
CA ALA A 531 -13.12 -6.16 -9.53
C ALA A 531 -12.20 -6.51 -8.33
N ASN A 532 -11.23 -5.65 -7.98
CA ASN A 532 -10.46 -5.79 -6.74
C ASN A 532 -11.21 -5.42 -5.45
N GLY A 533 -12.50 -5.07 -5.53
CA GLY A 533 -13.38 -4.77 -4.40
C GLY A 533 -13.42 -3.32 -3.97
N ARG A 534 -12.49 -2.48 -4.45
CA ARG A 534 -12.44 -1.05 -4.08
C ARG A 534 -13.60 -0.28 -4.68
N VAL A 535 -14.05 0.75 -3.96
CA VAL A 535 -15.05 1.70 -4.44
C VAL A 535 -14.34 2.95 -4.96
N VAL A 536 -14.72 3.35 -6.16
CA VAL A 536 -14.22 4.54 -6.85
C VAL A 536 -15.36 5.39 -7.37
N ARG A 537 -15.08 6.66 -7.66
CA ARG A 537 -16.07 7.62 -8.14
C ARG A 537 -15.66 8.28 -9.44
N LEU A 538 -16.62 8.45 -10.34
CA LEU A 538 -16.51 9.42 -11.43
C LEU A 538 -16.70 10.85 -10.91
N PRO A 539 -16.13 11.87 -11.59
CA PRO A 539 -16.52 13.25 -11.39
C PRO A 539 -18.02 13.47 -11.61
N ASP A 540 -18.59 14.43 -10.89
CA ASP A 540 -19.98 14.83 -11.11
C ASP A 540 -20.17 15.32 -12.56
N HIS A 541 -21.31 14.99 -13.15
CA HIS A 541 -21.67 15.32 -14.54
C HIS A 541 -20.80 14.68 -15.64
N ASP A 542 -19.93 13.73 -15.31
CA ASP A 542 -19.18 13.00 -16.34
C ASP A 542 -20.13 12.16 -17.23
N PRO A 543 -20.00 12.21 -18.57
CA PRO A 543 -20.85 11.42 -19.48
C PRO A 543 -20.85 9.91 -19.19
N LEU A 544 -19.75 9.38 -18.64
CA LEU A 544 -19.63 7.97 -18.29
C LEU A 544 -20.56 7.54 -17.14
N LEU A 545 -21.23 8.46 -16.44
CA LEU A 545 -22.27 8.13 -15.45
C LEU A 545 -23.45 7.33 -16.03
N ARG A 546 -23.63 7.35 -17.35
CA ARG A 546 -24.65 6.56 -18.06
C ARG A 546 -24.23 5.13 -18.32
N GLN A 547 -22.96 4.80 -18.12
CA GLN A 547 -22.36 3.52 -18.50
C GLN A 547 -22.28 2.61 -17.28
N PRO A 548 -22.97 1.46 -17.27
CA PRO A 548 -23.06 0.64 -16.07
C PRO A 548 -21.77 -0.15 -15.79
N TRP A 549 -20.91 -0.29 -16.79
CA TRP A 549 -19.61 -0.96 -16.72
C TRP A 549 -18.52 -0.08 -17.32
N LEU A 550 -17.37 0.00 -16.65
CA LEU A 550 -16.19 0.73 -17.10
C LEU A 550 -14.93 -0.10 -16.94
N ALA A 551 -13.95 0.08 -17.82
CA ALA A 551 -12.57 -0.29 -17.57
C ALA A 551 -11.79 0.96 -17.16
N VAL A 552 -11.15 0.94 -15.99
CA VAL A 552 -10.49 2.13 -15.44
C VAL A 552 -8.97 2.04 -15.63
N ALA A 553 -8.40 2.97 -16.38
CA ALA A 553 -6.96 3.07 -16.60
C ALA A 553 -6.26 3.86 -15.48
N GLN A 554 -6.81 5.02 -15.12
CA GLN A 554 -6.21 5.93 -14.15
C GLN A 554 -7.19 6.30 -13.03
N LEU A 555 -6.74 6.15 -11.78
CA LEU A 555 -7.50 6.51 -10.58
C LEU A 555 -6.54 6.97 -9.46
N ASP A 556 -7.03 7.70 -8.47
CA ASP A 556 -6.30 7.88 -7.20
C ASP A 556 -6.79 6.92 -6.11
N SER A 557 -5.96 6.73 -5.09
CA SER A 557 -6.34 5.89 -3.96
C SER A 557 -7.47 6.48 -3.12
N GLY A 558 -7.59 7.82 -3.05
CA GLY A 558 -8.45 8.50 -2.09
C GLY A 558 -8.15 8.13 -0.62
N GLY A 559 -8.93 8.68 0.32
CA GLY A 559 -8.92 8.29 1.73
C GLY A 559 -9.87 7.12 2.02
N SER A 560 -11.12 7.23 1.55
CA SER A 560 -12.16 6.19 1.65
C SER A 560 -12.59 5.67 0.28
N GLU A 561 -12.83 6.56 -0.67
CA GLU A 561 -13.20 6.26 -2.06
C GLU A 561 -12.18 6.89 -3.01
N GLY A 562 -11.74 6.13 -4.03
CA GLY A 562 -10.84 6.65 -5.06
C GLY A 562 -11.59 7.47 -6.11
N LYS A 563 -10.89 8.33 -6.84
CA LYS A 563 -11.43 9.08 -7.97
C LYS A 563 -10.90 8.54 -9.29
N ILE A 564 -11.79 8.35 -10.27
CA ILE A 564 -11.44 7.98 -11.63
C ILE A 564 -10.98 9.23 -12.40
N PHE A 565 -9.84 9.12 -13.08
CA PHE A 565 -9.31 10.15 -13.98
C PHE A 565 -9.37 9.74 -15.45
N MET A 566 -9.29 8.43 -15.73
CA MET A 566 -9.29 7.90 -17.08
C MET A 566 -9.95 6.52 -17.11
N ALA A 567 -10.99 6.36 -17.92
CA ALA A 567 -11.72 5.11 -18.10
C ALA A 567 -12.35 5.03 -19.50
N ALA A 568 -12.87 3.87 -19.87
CA ALA A 568 -13.68 3.70 -21.07
C ALA A 568 -14.85 2.74 -20.79
N PRO A 569 -15.97 2.85 -21.52
CA PRO A 569 -17.14 2.01 -21.29
C PRO A 569 -16.93 0.56 -21.76
N LEU A 570 -17.61 -0.35 -21.09
CA LEU A 570 -17.62 -1.79 -21.40
C LEU A 570 -19.05 -2.27 -21.64
N HIS A 571 -19.23 -3.23 -22.54
CA HIS A 571 -20.49 -3.93 -22.67
C HIS A 571 -20.51 -5.16 -21.75
N GLU A 572 -21.65 -5.43 -21.11
CA GLU A 572 -21.77 -6.58 -20.19
C GLU A 572 -21.55 -7.93 -20.89
N ALA A 573 -21.93 -8.02 -22.16
CA ALA A 573 -21.74 -9.23 -22.98
C ALA A 573 -20.26 -9.64 -23.10
N ASP A 574 -19.34 -8.67 -23.16
CA ASP A 574 -17.90 -8.91 -23.29
C ASP A 574 -17.30 -9.48 -21.99
N LEU A 575 -17.97 -9.21 -20.86
CA LEU A 575 -17.55 -9.63 -19.52
C LEU A 575 -17.98 -11.06 -19.17
N LEU A 576 -18.98 -11.61 -19.87
CA LEU A 576 -19.53 -12.94 -19.58
C LEU A 576 -18.51 -14.07 -19.68
N ARG A 577 -17.48 -13.92 -20.53
CA ARG A 577 -16.38 -14.87 -20.72
C ARG A 577 -15.32 -14.80 -19.62
N ARG A 578 -15.20 -13.65 -18.94
CA ARG A 578 -14.25 -13.41 -17.83
C ARG A 578 -14.85 -13.75 -16.47
N ALA A 579 -16.17 -13.72 -16.37
CA ALA A 579 -16.85 -13.90 -15.10
C ALA A 579 -16.90 -15.37 -14.68
N THR A 580 -16.62 -15.60 -13.39
CA THR A 580 -16.64 -16.91 -12.74
C THR A 580 -17.85 -17.01 -11.81
N GLU A 581 -18.34 -18.23 -11.59
CA GLU A 581 -19.48 -18.49 -10.69
C GLU A 581 -18.99 -18.77 -9.27
N HIS A 582 -19.63 -18.15 -8.28
CA HIS A 582 -19.31 -18.31 -6.86
C HIS A 582 -20.60 -18.44 -6.06
N GLU A 583 -20.64 -19.39 -5.12
CA GLU A 583 -21.72 -19.47 -4.15
C GLU A 583 -21.40 -18.56 -2.96
N VAL A 584 -22.33 -17.67 -2.63
CA VAL A 584 -22.23 -16.76 -1.48
C VAL A 584 -23.36 -17.12 -0.52
N ILE A 585 -22.98 -17.70 0.62
CA ILE A 585 -23.91 -18.11 1.68
C ILE A 585 -23.47 -17.44 2.98
N ASN A 586 -24.23 -16.45 3.46
CA ASN A 586 -23.91 -15.74 4.70
C ASN A 586 -25.16 -15.25 5.44
N TRP A 587 -25.02 -14.91 6.71
CA TRP A 587 -26.07 -14.22 7.48
C TRP A 587 -26.04 -12.71 7.17
N SER A 588 -27.07 -12.20 6.52
CA SER A 588 -27.21 -10.76 6.30
C SER A 588 -27.84 -10.13 7.53
N ARG A 589 -27.04 -9.43 8.35
CA ARG A 589 -27.55 -8.69 9.51
C ARG A 589 -28.56 -7.61 9.14
N GLU A 590 -28.32 -6.91 8.03
CA GLU A 590 -29.20 -5.86 7.51
C GLU A 590 -30.58 -6.41 7.12
N LYS A 591 -30.61 -7.52 6.38
CA LYS A 591 -31.87 -8.17 5.95
C LYS A 591 -32.46 -9.07 7.04
N GLY A 592 -31.68 -9.41 8.07
CA GLY A 592 -32.04 -10.35 9.12
C GLY A 592 -32.39 -11.75 8.59
N MET A 593 -31.67 -12.24 7.57
CA MET A 593 -31.90 -13.57 6.99
C MET A 593 -30.64 -14.11 6.32
N ILE A 594 -30.63 -15.41 6.04
CA ILE A 594 -29.55 -16.02 5.25
C ILE A 594 -29.65 -15.52 3.81
N ASN A 595 -28.57 -14.93 3.31
CA ASN A 595 -28.38 -14.61 1.91
C ASN A 595 -27.60 -15.77 1.26
N ALA A 596 -28.29 -16.53 0.41
CA ALA A 596 -27.72 -17.65 -0.33
C ALA A 596 -27.98 -17.45 -1.82
N VAL A 597 -26.91 -17.09 -2.54
CA VAL A 597 -26.98 -16.75 -3.96
C VAL A 597 -25.80 -17.36 -4.71
N THR A 598 -26.03 -17.74 -5.96
CA THR A 598 -24.96 -17.99 -6.94
C THR A 598 -24.72 -16.69 -7.70
N GLU A 599 -23.54 -16.12 -7.53
CA GLU A 599 -23.11 -14.91 -8.22
C GLU A 599 -22.19 -15.25 -9.38
N LYS A 600 -22.48 -14.70 -10.55
CA LYS A 600 -21.51 -14.63 -11.65
C LYS A 600 -20.78 -13.29 -11.54
N ARG A 601 -19.47 -13.31 -11.29
CA ARG A 601 -18.69 -12.11 -10.93
C ARG A 601 -17.29 -12.10 -11.56
N ILE A 602 -16.72 -10.91 -11.70
CA ILE A 602 -15.30 -10.69 -12.01
C ILE A 602 -14.66 -10.09 -10.76
N GLY A 603 -13.88 -10.90 -10.06
CA GLY A 603 -13.44 -10.58 -8.70
C GLY A 603 -14.65 -10.25 -7.82
N SER A 604 -14.71 -9.02 -7.31
CA SER A 604 -15.78 -8.49 -6.47
C SER A 604 -16.90 -7.77 -7.23
N ALA A 605 -16.79 -7.62 -8.55
CA ALA A 605 -17.79 -6.97 -9.39
C ALA A 605 -18.82 -8.00 -9.87
N VAL A 606 -20.04 -7.93 -9.32
CA VAL A 606 -21.13 -8.88 -9.61
C VAL A 606 -21.82 -8.51 -10.93
N LEU A 607 -21.89 -9.47 -11.86
CA LEU A 607 -22.64 -9.35 -13.11
C LEU A 607 -24.09 -9.73 -12.91
N SER A 608 -24.32 -10.90 -12.31
CA SER A 608 -25.66 -11.39 -12.00
C SER A 608 -25.64 -12.20 -10.71
N SER A 609 -26.77 -12.22 -10.02
CA SER A 609 -26.98 -12.96 -8.78
C SER A 609 -28.31 -13.71 -8.88
N LYS A 610 -28.29 -15.01 -8.63
CA LYS A 610 -29.48 -15.88 -8.63
C LYS A 610 -29.61 -16.55 -7.26
N PRO A 611 -30.82 -16.69 -6.70
CA PRO A 611 -31.01 -17.43 -5.46
C PRO A 611 -30.49 -18.87 -5.58
N LEU A 612 -29.77 -19.33 -4.55
CA LEU A 612 -29.33 -20.73 -4.47
C LEU A 612 -30.53 -21.62 -4.15
N ALA A 613 -30.72 -22.72 -4.89
CA ALA A 613 -31.90 -23.57 -4.76
C ALA A 613 -31.97 -24.33 -3.42
N LYS A 614 -30.82 -24.75 -2.90
CA LYS A 614 -30.72 -25.46 -1.62
C LYS A 614 -29.42 -25.10 -0.90
N ILE A 615 -29.53 -24.77 0.38
CA ILE A 615 -28.38 -24.57 1.28
C ILE A 615 -28.14 -25.90 2.00
N PRO A 616 -26.91 -26.43 2.02
CA PRO A 616 -26.59 -27.59 2.85
C PRO A 616 -26.91 -27.34 4.33
N ASP A 617 -27.56 -28.30 4.99
CA ASP A 617 -28.09 -28.13 6.35
C ASP A 617 -27.01 -27.76 7.37
N HIS A 618 -25.82 -28.34 7.26
CA HIS A 618 -24.68 -28.03 8.14
C HIS A 618 -24.23 -26.56 8.02
N ILE A 619 -24.07 -26.04 6.78
CA ILE A 619 -23.72 -24.62 6.54
C ILE A 619 -24.80 -23.69 7.12
N ARG A 620 -26.07 -24.06 6.95
CA ARG A 620 -27.19 -23.29 7.49
C ARG A 620 -27.13 -23.20 9.01
N ILE A 621 -26.95 -24.33 9.68
CA ILE A 621 -26.86 -24.41 11.14
C ILE A 621 -25.67 -23.58 11.63
N ASP A 622 -24.49 -23.76 11.03
CA ASP A 622 -23.28 -23.04 11.41
C ASP A 622 -23.44 -21.52 11.30
N LEU A 623 -24.06 -21.03 10.21
CA LEU A 623 -24.33 -19.61 10.03
C LEU A 623 -25.30 -19.04 11.08
N LEU A 624 -26.37 -19.78 11.42
CA LEU A 624 -27.34 -19.35 12.42
C LEU A 624 -26.74 -19.39 13.84
N CYS A 625 -25.93 -20.41 14.14
CA CYS A 625 -25.14 -20.49 15.37
C CYS A 625 -24.18 -19.29 15.48
N ASN A 626 -23.47 -18.95 14.40
CA ASN A 626 -22.58 -17.78 14.36
C ASN A 626 -23.35 -16.47 14.55
N ALA A 627 -24.54 -16.33 13.94
CA ALA A 627 -25.39 -15.16 14.15
C ALA A 627 -25.77 -14.99 15.63
N ILE A 628 -26.10 -16.09 16.33
CA ILE A 628 -26.39 -16.04 17.78
C ILE A 628 -25.13 -15.70 18.58
N ARG A 629 -23.96 -16.28 18.25
CA ARG A 629 -22.69 -15.95 18.92
C ARG A 629 -22.35 -14.47 18.81
N GLU A 630 -22.57 -13.88 17.65
CA GLU A 630 -22.27 -12.47 17.37
C GLU A 630 -23.29 -11.50 17.97
N GLU A 631 -24.57 -11.86 17.99
CA GLU A 631 -25.67 -10.98 18.42
C GLU A 631 -26.16 -11.22 19.87
N GLY A 632 -25.71 -12.32 20.49
CA GLY A 632 -26.00 -12.70 21.87
C GLY A 632 -27.34 -13.42 22.08
N LEU A 633 -27.56 -13.89 23.32
CA LEU A 633 -28.77 -14.67 23.70
C LEU A 633 -30.07 -13.85 23.60
N LYS A 634 -29.98 -12.52 23.62
CA LYS A 634 -31.12 -11.61 23.45
C LYS A 634 -31.87 -11.83 22.13
N LEU A 635 -31.19 -12.36 21.10
CA LEU A 635 -31.80 -12.72 19.83
C LEU A 635 -32.90 -13.80 19.99
N LEU A 636 -32.79 -14.65 21.02
CA LEU A 636 -33.66 -15.80 21.27
C LEU A 636 -34.88 -15.47 22.15
N ASN A 637 -35.22 -14.18 22.34
CA ASN A 637 -36.26 -13.74 23.28
C ASN A 637 -35.99 -14.20 24.73
N TRP A 638 -34.76 -13.99 25.18
CA TRP A 638 -34.34 -14.30 26.55
C TRP A 638 -35.05 -13.39 27.57
N THR A 639 -35.81 -13.99 28.50
CA THR A 639 -36.61 -13.28 29.52
C THR A 639 -36.16 -13.62 30.93
N GLU A 640 -36.75 -12.95 31.94
CA GLU A 640 -36.50 -13.24 33.36
C GLU A 640 -36.78 -14.72 33.75
N VAL A 641 -37.58 -15.45 32.97
CA VAL A 641 -37.83 -16.88 33.20
C VAL A 641 -36.56 -17.69 32.92
N GLN A 642 -35.85 -17.38 31.84
CA GLN A 642 -34.59 -18.03 31.48
C GLN A 642 -33.47 -17.61 32.43
N ASP A 643 -33.41 -16.33 32.82
CA ASP A 643 -32.47 -15.85 33.85
C ASP A 643 -32.65 -16.61 35.18
N ALA A 644 -33.89 -16.77 35.62
CA ALA A 644 -34.19 -17.50 36.85
C ALA A 644 -33.81 -18.98 36.75
N TRP A 645 -34.07 -19.64 35.61
CA TRP A 645 -33.65 -21.01 35.38
C TRP A 645 -32.12 -21.14 35.38
N GLN A 646 -31.43 -20.26 34.67
CA GLN A 646 -29.97 -20.21 34.57
C GLN A 646 -29.33 -20.04 35.96
N ALA A 647 -29.82 -19.09 36.75
CA ALA A 647 -29.31 -18.82 38.10
C ALA A 647 -29.50 -20.00 39.04
N ARG A 648 -30.61 -20.76 38.93
CA ARG A 648 -30.84 -21.97 39.74
C ARG A 648 -29.84 -23.07 39.41
N VAL A 649 -29.60 -23.33 38.13
CA VAL A 649 -28.64 -24.34 37.67
C VAL A 649 -27.21 -23.95 38.06
N MET A 650 -26.82 -22.68 37.85
CA MET A 650 -25.50 -22.17 38.23
C MET A 650 -25.28 -22.19 39.74
N SER A 651 -26.32 -21.90 40.54
CA SER A 651 -26.27 -22.05 42.00
C SER A 651 -26.01 -23.49 42.41
N LEU A 652 -26.71 -24.47 41.82
CA LEU A 652 -26.49 -25.88 42.13
C LEU A 652 -25.11 -26.37 41.70
N ARG A 653 -24.60 -25.91 40.55
CA ARG A 653 -23.21 -26.15 40.12
C ARG A 653 -22.20 -25.62 41.13
N ALA A 654 -22.44 -24.45 41.72
CA ALA A 654 -21.56 -23.88 42.75
C ALA A 654 -21.66 -24.65 44.08
N TRP A 655 -22.86 -25.06 44.50
CA TRP A 655 -23.11 -25.69 45.81
C TRP A 655 -22.83 -27.19 45.85
N ARG A 656 -22.98 -27.90 44.72
CA ARG A 656 -22.83 -29.36 44.61
C ARG A 656 -21.73 -29.73 43.63
N LYS A 657 -20.48 -29.42 43.99
CA LYS A 657 -19.31 -29.69 43.14
C LYS A 657 -19.10 -31.17 42.82
N ASP A 658 -19.63 -32.06 43.65
CA ASP A 658 -19.59 -33.52 43.44
C ASP A 658 -20.65 -34.02 42.45
N GLU A 659 -21.63 -33.19 42.10
CA GLU A 659 -22.64 -33.48 41.07
C GLU A 659 -22.30 -32.70 39.79
N ALA A 660 -22.36 -33.36 38.64
CA ALA A 660 -21.94 -32.79 37.35
C ALA A 660 -22.97 -31.81 36.74
N TRP A 661 -23.42 -30.79 37.50
CA TRP A 661 -24.30 -29.74 36.99
C TRP A 661 -23.60 -28.95 35.87
N PRO A 662 -24.23 -28.83 34.68
CA PRO A 662 -23.58 -28.23 33.51
C PRO A 662 -23.39 -26.72 33.67
N ASP A 663 -22.41 -26.19 32.94
CA ASP A 663 -22.23 -24.76 32.84
C ASP A 663 -23.29 -24.20 31.91
N VAL A 664 -24.15 -23.33 32.43
CA VAL A 664 -25.17 -22.67 31.62
C VAL A 664 -24.98 -21.17 31.62
N SER A 665 -23.79 -20.67 31.95
CA SER A 665 -23.44 -19.26 31.80
C SER A 665 -23.64 -18.78 30.36
N GLU A 666 -23.90 -17.48 30.16
CA GLU A 666 -24.11 -16.90 28.83
C GLU A 666 -22.93 -17.21 27.89
N GLU A 667 -21.70 -17.05 28.38
CA GLU A 667 -20.48 -17.38 27.62
C GLU A 667 -20.48 -18.85 27.18
N HIS A 668 -20.77 -19.79 28.09
CA HIS A 668 -20.78 -21.21 27.75
C HIS A 668 -21.89 -21.58 26.77
N LEU A 669 -23.09 -21.01 26.93
CA LEU A 669 -24.23 -21.24 26.05
C LEU A 669 -23.98 -20.71 24.63
N LEU A 670 -23.33 -19.56 24.49
CA LEU A 670 -22.95 -19.01 23.19
C LEU A 670 -21.86 -19.85 22.52
N LEU A 671 -20.82 -20.24 23.27
CA LEU A 671 -19.75 -21.09 22.76
C LEU A 671 -20.27 -22.43 22.23
N ASN A 672 -21.26 -23.02 22.89
CA ASN A 672 -21.80 -24.35 22.59
C ASN A 672 -23.20 -24.32 21.94
N VAL A 673 -23.60 -23.22 21.31
CA VAL A 673 -24.93 -23.06 20.68
C VAL A 673 -25.26 -24.17 19.67
N ASP A 674 -24.24 -24.68 18.99
CA ASP A 674 -24.32 -25.81 18.05
C ASP A 674 -24.74 -27.12 18.73
N LYS A 675 -24.50 -27.30 20.03
CA LYS A 675 -24.83 -28.54 20.74
C LYS A 675 -26.27 -28.57 21.24
N TRP A 676 -26.77 -27.45 21.75
CA TRP A 676 -28.07 -27.41 22.41
C TRP A 676 -29.19 -26.84 21.53
N LEU A 677 -28.85 -26.05 20.51
CA LEU A 677 -29.85 -25.37 19.68
C LEU A 677 -29.88 -25.84 18.22
N ALA A 678 -28.80 -26.44 17.69
CA ALA A 678 -28.73 -26.85 16.29
C ALA A 678 -29.94 -27.64 15.75
N PRO A 679 -30.51 -28.62 16.48
CA PRO A 679 -31.64 -29.41 15.97
C PRO A 679 -32.89 -28.56 15.65
N VAL A 680 -33.10 -27.46 16.38
CA VAL A 680 -34.29 -26.60 16.19
C VAL A 680 -34.04 -25.44 15.22
N LEU A 681 -32.78 -25.12 14.92
CA LEU A 681 -32.40 -24.03 14.02
C LEU A 681 -32.81 -24.25 12.56
N MET A 682 -33.13 -25.50 12.17
CA MET A 682 -33.65 -25.78 10.83
C MET A 682 -34.97 -25.06 10.53
N SER A 683 -35.76 -24.75 11.56
CA SER A 683 -37.01 -23.99 11.44
C SER A 683 -36.80 -22.47 11.26
N VAL A 684 -35.60 -21.96 11.53
CA VAL A 684 -35.27 -20.53 11.50
C VAL A 684 -34.88 -20.11 10.10
N SER A 685 -35.60 -19.13 9.54
CA SER A 685 -35.33 -18.58 8.21
C SER A 685 -34.99 -17.09 8.24
N LYS A 686 -35.59 -16.37 9.19
CA LYS A 686 -35.45 -14.92 9.39
C LYS A 686 -35.18 -14.63 10.86
N ARG A 687 -34.68 -13.42 11.14
CA ARG A 687 -34.32 -12.93 12.47
C ARG A 687 -35.46 -13.08 13.48
N GLN A 688 -36.69 -12.86 13.04
CA GLN A 688 -37.89 -12.97 13.87
C GLN A 688 -38.24 -14.42 14.25
N ASP A 689 -37.70 -15.42 13.56
CA ASP A 689 -37.95 -16.82 13.89
C ASP A 689 -37.15 -17.25 15.13
N PHE A 690 -36.02 -16.60 15.43
CA PHE A 690 -35.24 -16.88 16.65
C PHE A 690 -36.05 -16.61 17.93
N SER A 691 -36.85 -15.54 17.95
CA SER A 691 -37.68 -15.19 19.11
C SER A 691 -38.89 -16.11 19.29
N ARG A 692 -39.19 -16.96 18.30
CA ARG A 692 -40.28 -17.94 18.35
C ARG A 692 -39.84 -19.30 18.88
N LEU A 693 -38.54 -19.50 19.10
CA LEU A 693 -38.01 -20.73 19.67
C LEU A 693 -38.46 -20.86 21.13
N ASP A 694 -39.03 -22.01 21.49
CA ASP A 694 -39.51 -22.25 22.85
C ASP A 694 -38.35 -22.63 23.79
N LEU A 695 -37.66 -21.61 24.31
CA LEU A 695 -36.55 -21.79 25.23
C LEU A 695 -36.94 -22.52 26.52
N ASN A 696 -38.21 -22.47 26.94
CA ASN A 696 -38.66 -23.17 28.15
C ASN A 696 -38.64 -24.69 27.96
N THR A 697 -38.80 -25.16 26.73
CA THR A 697 -38.69 -26.58 26.38
C THR A 697 -37.25 -26.96 26.03
N ILE A 698 -36.50 -26.06 25.39
CA ILE A 698 -35.16 -26.34 24.89
C ILE A 698 -34.11 -26.37 26.02
N LEU A 699 -34.07 -25.34 26.88
CA LEU A 699 -33.02 -25.20 27.91
C LEU A 699 -32.98 -26.37 28.90
N PRO A 700 -34.12 -26.91 29.40
CA PRO A 700 -34.09 -28.10 30.24
C PRO A 700 -33.41 -29.31 29.59
N GLY A 701 -33.43 -29.42 28.25
CA GLY A 701 -32.75 -30.48 27.51
C GLY A 701 -31.22 -30.44 27.60
N ILE A 702 -30.63 -29.34 28.10
CA ILE A 702 -29.19 -29.25 28.39
C ILE A 702 -28.83 -30.08 29.63
N LEU A 703 -29.77 -30.22 30.57
CA LEU A 703 -29.53 -30.96 31.80
C LEU A 703 -29.58 -32.47 31.53
N PRO A 704 -28.62 -33.26 32.07
CA PRO A 704 -28.80 -34.70 32.17
C PRO A 704 -30.12 -35.03 32.87
N TRP A 705 -30.83 -36.05 32.37
CA TRP A 705 -32.18 -36.41 32.84
C TRP A 705 -32.27 -36.59 34.37
N GLU A 706 -31.25 -37.18 34.98
CA GLU A 706 -31.16 -37.38 36.44
C GLU A 706 -31.09 -36.07 37.24
N LEU A 707 -30.46 -35.03 36.68
CA LEU A 707 -30.34 -33.71 37.31
C LEU A 707 -31.59 -32.86 37.06
N GLY A 708 -32.20 -32.98 35.88
CA GLY A 708 -33.44 -32.27 35.54
C GLY A 708 -34.55 -32.51 36.56
N ASN A 709 -34.72 -33.76 37.00
CA ASN A 709 -35.72 -34.13 38.02
C ASN A 709 -35.42 -33.58 39.42
N LYS A 710 -34.17 -33.20 39.70
CA LYS A 710 -33.74 -32.68 41.00
C LYS A 710 -33.83 -31.16 41.09
N LEU A 711 -33.84 -30.44 39.97
CA LEU A 711 -33.72 -28.97 39.95
C LEU A 711 -34.82 -28.27 40.77
N ASP A 712 -36.09 -28.66 40.60
CA ASP A 712 -37.22 -28.09 41.32
C ASP A 712 -37.23 -28.44 42.81
N HIS A 713 -36.67 -29.59 43.18
CA HIS A 713 -36.53 -30.01 44.57
C HIS A 713 -35.35 -29.31 45.28
N LEU A 714 -34.19 -29.26 44.64
CA LEU A 714 -32.95 -28.73 45.23
C LEU A 714 -32.89 -27.20 45.21
N ALA A 715 -33.40 -26.57 44.16
CA ALA A 715 -33.43 -25.12 44.02
C ALA A 715 -34.83 -24.68 43.58
N PRO A 716 -35.86 -24.76 44.44
CA PRO A 716 -37.24 -24.41 44.07
C PRO A 716 -37.37 -22.94 43.65
N SER A 717 -38.27 -22.63 42.71
CA SER A 717 -38.51 -21.25 42.27
C SER A 717 -39.29 -20.41 43.29
N ARG A 718 -40.03 -21.06 44.20
CA ARG A 718 -40.81 -20.43 45.27
C ARG A 718 -40.80 -21.27 46.53
N LEU A 719 -40.91 -20.63 47.69
CA LEU A 719 -41.09 -21.29 48.99
C LEU A 719 -42.37 -20.82 49.69
N ALA A 720 -43.00 -21.73 50.41
CA ALA A 720 -44.11 -21.41 51.29
C ALA A 720 -43.60 -20.71 52.56
N VAL A 721 -44.31 -19.68 53.01
CA VAL A 721 -44.10 -19.04 54.32
C VAL A 721 -45.33 -19.26 55.22
N PRO A 722 -45.25 -19.07 56.55
CA PRO A 722 -46.34 -19.39 57.47
C PRO A 722 -47.70 -18.75 57.15
N SER A 723 -47.73 -17.61 56.44
CA SER A 723 -48.98 -17.01 55.95
C SER A 723 -49.71 -17.83 54.88
N GLY A 724 -49.10 -18.90 54.37
CA GLY A 724 -49.55 -19.69 53.22
C GLY A 724 -49.14 -19.11 51.86
N SER A 725 -48.44 -17.97 51.83
CA SER A 725 -47.95 -17.38 50.58
C SER A 725 -46.77 -18.17 49.99
N MET A 726 -46.74 -18.29 48.66
CA MET A 726 -45.59 -18.83 47.90
C MET A 726 -44.72 -17.67 47.41
N ILE A 727 -43.60 -17.43 48.09
CA ILE A 727 -42.69 -16.31 47.82
C ILE A 727 -41.62 -16.74 46.81
N LYS A 728 -41.37 -15.90 45.80
CA LYS A 728 -40.33 -16.13 44.77
C LYS A 728 -38.94 -16.09 45.40
N LEU A 729 -38.09 -17.02 44.97
CA LEU A 729 -36.67 -17.02 45.28
C LEU A 729 -35.88 -16.45 44.11
N HIS A 730 -34.95 -15.56 44.42
CA HIS A 730 -34.01 -14.97 43.46
C HIS A 730 -32.62 -15.58 43.68
N TYR A 731 -32.20 -16.43 42.75
CA TYR A 731 -30.90 -17.09 42.78
C TYR A 731 -29.82 -16.23 42.11
N SER A 732 -28.55 -16.53 42.39
CA SER A 732 -27.38 -15.86 41.81
C SER A 732 -26.66 -16.77 40.83
N LEU A 733 -25.99 -16.19 39.82
CA LEU A 733 -25.11 -16.92 38.90
C LEU A 733 -23.81 -17.39 39.59
N HIS A 734 -23.44 -16.80 40.72
CA HIS A 734 -22.19 -17.09 41.42
C HIS A 734 -22.38 -18.03 42.62
N GLY A 735 -23.59 -18.54 42.83
CA GLY A 735 -23.90 -19.41 43.97
C GLY A 735 -24.03 -18.66 45.29
N ASP A 736 -24.31 -17.36 45.27
CA ASP A 736 -24.71 -16.66 46.49
C ASP A 736 -26.02 -17.25 47.04
N PRO A 737 -26.24 -17.17 48.36
CA PRO A 737 -27.49 -17.61 48.97
C PRO A 737 -28.72 -16.95 48.30
N PRO A 738 -29.77 -17.72 47.96
CA PRO A 738 -30.92 -17.17 47.25
C PRO A 738 -31.65 -16.16 48.14
N VAL A 739 -32.14 -15.10 47.52
CA VAL A 739 -32.84 -14.02 48.19
C VAL A 739 -34.34 -14.27 48.17
N MET A 740 -34.98 -14.14 49.34
CA MET A 740 -36.42 -14.14 49.48
C MET A 740 -36.88 -12.79 50.01
N GLU A 741 -37.58 -12.05 49.15
CA GLU A 741 -38.19 -10.76 49.52
C GLU A 741 -39.60 -11.01 50.07
N VAL A 742 -39.73 -10.93 51.39
CA VAL A 742 -40.97 -11.29 52.09
C VAL A 742 -41.34 -10.23 53.10
N ARG A 743 -42.63 -9.91 53.19
CA ARG A 743 -43.11 -8.98 54.22
C ARG A 743 -42.92 -9.58 55.59
N LEU A 744 -42.43 -8.77 56.53
CA LEU A 744 -42.11 -9.19 57.90
C LEU A 744 -43.29 -9.91 58.60
N GLN A 745 -44.52 -9.45 58.35
CA GLN A 745 -45.74 -10.04 58.91
C GLN A 745 -46.13 -11.42 58.36
N GLU A 746 -45.56 -11.83 57.24
CA GLU A 746 -45.84 -13.14 56.61
C GLU A 746 -44.96 -14.25 57.17
N VAL A 747 -43.95 -13.90 57.96
CA VAL A 747 -42.99 -14.83 58.56
C VAL A 747 -43.05 -14.86 60.09
N PHE A 748 -44.07 -14.25 60.70
CA PHE A 748 -44.36 -14.51 62.12
C PHE A 748 -44.65 -16.00 62.34
N GLY A 749 -44.20 -16.53 63.47
CA GLY A 749 -44.24 -17.98 63.71
C GLY A 749 -43.10 -18.77 63.06
N LEU A 750 -42.29 -18.16 62.17
CA LEU A 750 -41.15 -18.83 61.55
C LEU A 750 -39.92 -18.75 62.46
N VAL A 751 -39.59 -19.89 63.09
CA VAL A 751 -38.50 -19.98 64.07
C VAL A 751 -37.12 -20.03 63.41
N GLU A 752 -36.97 -20.88 62.40
CA GLU A 752 -35.69 -21.12 61.72
C GLU A 752 -35.70 -20.50 60.32
N THR A 753 -34.53 -20.01 59.87
CA THR A 753 -34.39 -19.48 58.50
C THR A 753 -34.70 -20.60 57.49
N PRO A 754 -35.57 -20.37 56.49
CA PRO A 754 -35.79 -21.33 55.42
C PRO A 754 -34.49 -21.73 54.73
N THR A 755 -34.42 -22.99 54.30
CA THR A 755 -33.28 -23.54 53.59
C THR A 755 -33.72 -24.13 52.27
N VAL A 756 -32.81 -24.11 51.30
CA VAL A 756 -32.91 -24.85 50.03
C VAL A 756 -31.78 -25.89 49.97
N ASN A 757 -31.72 -26.63 48.88
CA ASN A 757 -30.65 -27.59 48.61
C ASN A 757 -30.53 -28.64 49.72
N GLU A 758 -31.67 -29.23 50.13
CA GLU A 758 -31.76 -30.23 51.20
C GLU A 758 -31.19 -29.73 52.54
N GLY A 759 -31.46 -28.47 52.89
CA GLY A 759 -31.02 -27.90 54.17
C GLY A 759 -29.62 -27.30 54.17
N ARG A 760 -28.84 -27.48 53.08
CA ARG A 760 -27.43 -27.05 53.02
C ARG A 760 -27.26 -25.53 52.87
N ASN A 761 -28.24 -24.85 52.29
CA ASN A 761 -28.14 -23.42 51.97
C ASN A 761 -29.28 -22.66 52.61
N LYS A 762 -28.96 -21.75 53.56
CA LYS A 762 -29.94 -20.83 54.14
C LYS A 762 -30.31 -19.74 53.14
N VAL A 763 -31.59 -19.37 53.13
CA VAL A 763 -32.12 -18.28 52.30
C VAL A 763 -31.78 -16.92 52.93
N LEU A 764 -31.32 -15.96 52.12
CA LEU A 764 -31.17 -14.57 52.55
C LEU A 764 -32.55 -13.90 52.54
N MET A 765 -33.05 -13.58 53.73
CA MET A 765 -34.37 -12.96 53.88
C MET A 765 -34.25 -11.45 53.82
N HIS A 766 -34.84 -10.84 52.80
CA HIS A 766 -35.12 -9.41 52.77
C HIS A 766 -36.49 -9.19 53.39
N LEU A 767 -36.50 -8.87 54.68
CA LEU A 767 -37.73 -8.60 55.41
C LEU A 767 -38.24 -7.23 55.03
N LEU A 768 -39.45 -7.18 54.48
CA LEU A 768 -40.07 -5.97 53.94
C LEU A 768 -41.14 -5.41 54.88
N SER A 769 -41.32 -4.09 54.84
CA SER A 769 -42.47 -3.40 55.42
C SER A 769 -43.76 -3.70 54.62
N PRO A 770 -44.95 -3.33 55.12
CA PRO A 770 -46.18 -3.42 54.35
C PRO A 770 -46.16 -2.65 53.02
N GLY A 771 -45.32 -1.62 52.93
CA GLY A 771 -45.10 -0.83 51.71
C GLY A 771 -43.97 -1.35 50.83
N TYR A 772 -43.56 -2.62 50.97
CA TYR A 772 -42.51 -3.28 50.19
C TYR A 772 -41.14 -2.60 50.25
N LYS A 773 -40.82 -1.96 51.39
CA LYS A 773 -39.47 -1.41 51.63
C LYS A 773 -38.67 -2.36 52.51
N PRO A 774 -37.41 -2.68 52.19
CA PRO A 774 -36.54 -3.47 53.06
C PRO A 774 -36.40 -2.81 54.44
N VAL A 775 -36.65 -3.58 55.50
CA VAL A 775 -36.50 -3.14 56.90
C VAL A 775 -35.38 -3.89 57.62
N GLN A 776 -35.08 -5.12 57.18
CA GLN A 776 -33.95 -5.89 57.65
C GLN A 776 -33.53 -6.89 56.57
N VAL A 777 -32.23 -7.16 56.48
CA VAL A 777 -31.66 -8.27 55.71
C VAL A 777 -31.03 -9.25 56.70
N THR A 778 -31.37 -10.54 56.63
CA THR A 778 -30.84 -11.56 57.54
C THR A 778 -30.80 -12.97 56.92
N GLN A 779 -29.77 -13.76 57.26
CA GLN A 779 -29.72 -15.21 57.08
C GLN A 779 -29.89 -15.98 58.40
N ASP A 780 -30.00 -15.26 59.52
CA ASP A 780 -30.25 -15.79 60.84
C ASP A 780 -31.51 -15.14 61.40
N LEU A 781 -32.66 -15.70 61.01
CA LEU A 781 -33.96 -15.20 61.42
C LEU A 781 -34.15 -15.31 62.94
N LYS A 782 -33.58 -16.36 63.55
CA LYS A 782 -33.62 -16.60 64.99
C LYS A 782 -32.94 -15.47 65.76
N SER A 783 -31.72 -15.10 65.36
CA SER A 783 -30.99 -13.98 65.95
C SER A 783 -31.72 -12.64 65.74
N PHE A 784 -32.32 -12.44 64.55
CA PHE A 784 -33.12 -11.24 64.27
C PHE A 784 -34.29 -11.08 65.23
N TRP A 785 -35.05 -12.14 65.50
CA TRP A 785 -36.17 -12.10 66.45
C TRP A 785 -35.73 -11.76 67.86
N HIS A 786 -34.57 -12.25 68.31
CA HIS A 786 -34.05 -11.98 69.64
C HIS A 786 -33.49 -10.56 69.82
N THR A 787 -32.85 -10.00 68.80
CA THR A 787 -32.00 -8.81 68.96
C THR A 787 -32.56 -7.57 68.27
N ALA A 788 -32.83 -7.66 66.96
CA ALA A 788 -33.14 -6.50 66.12
C ALA A 788 -34.65 -6.25 65.93
N TYR A 789 -35.49 -7.28 66.09
CA TYR A 789 -36.93 -7.15 65.87
C TYR A 789 -37.58 -6.06 66.72
N HIS A 790 -37.18 -5.91 67.99
CA HIS A 790 -37.79 -4.92 68.89
C HIS A 790 -37.60 -3.47 68.41
N GLU A 791 -36.48 -3.16 67.77
CA GLU A 791 -36.21 -1.84 67.18
C GLU A 791 -37.00 -1.65 65.88
N VAL A 792 -36.98 -2.65 65.00
CA VAL A 792 -37.77 -2.64 63.76
C VAL A 792 -39.26 -2.50 64.08
N ARG A 793 -39.75 -3.19 65.11
CA ARG A 793 -41.13 -3.11 65.60
C ARG A 793 -41.50 -1.69 66.02
N LYS A 794 -40.65 -0.98 66.79
CA LYS A 794 -40.91 0.42 67.20
C LYS A 794 -41.10 1.31 65.97
N GLN A 795 -40.21 1.18 64.99
CA GLN A 795 -40.29 1.93 63.73
C GLN A 795 -41.55 1.57 62.92
N MET A 796 -41.87 0.28 62.82
CA MET A 796 -43.04 -0.20 62.07
C MET A 796 -44.36 0.20 62.72
N ARG A 797 -44.48 0.22 64.06
CA ARG A 797 -45.68 0.71 64.76
C ARG A 797 -45.93 2.18 64.48
N MET A 798 -44.88 3.01 64.40
CA MET A 798 -45.00 4.43 64.07
C MET A 798 -45.44 4.65 62.62
N ARG A 799 -44.80 3.95 61.66
CA ARG A 799 -45.09 4.12 60.22
C ARG A 799 -46.36 3.42 59.74
N TYR A 800 -46.72 2.29 60.33
CA TYR A 800 -47.84 1.43 59.91
C TYR A 800 -48.73 1.05 61.11
N PRO A 801 -49.42 2.01 61.75
CA PRO A 801 -50.17 1.78 62.99
C PRO A 801 -51.40 0.88 62.83
N ARG A 802 -51.90 0.71 61.59
CA ARG A 802 -53.03 -0.18 61.28
C ARG A 802 -52.65 -1.66 61.16
N HIS A 803 -51.36 -1.99 61.17
CA HIS A 803 -50.87 -3.36 61.08
C HIS A 803 -50.57 -3.92 62.49
N HIS A 804 -50.75 -5.22 62.67
CA HIS A 804 -50.46 -5.88 63.93
C HIS A 804 -48.97 -6.20 64.04
N TRP A 805 -48.31 -5.64 65.06
CA TRP A 805 -46.89 -5.84 65.35
C TRP A 805 -46.75 -6.49 66.73
N PRO A 806 -46.73 -7.82 66.82
CA PRO A 806 -46.76 -8.57 68.09
C PRO A 806 -45.54 -8.27 68.96
N GLU A 807 -45.64 -8.48 70.27
CA GLU A 807 -44.47 -8.43 71.16
C GLU A 807 -43.67 -9.72 71.10
N ASP A 808 -44.38 -10.84 70.97
CA ASP A 808 -43.82 -12.14 70.68
C ASP A 808 -43.98 -12.49 69.19
N PRO A 809 -42.94 -12.34 68.35
CA PRO A 809 -43.00 -12.73 66.94
C PRO A 809 -42.95 -14.25 66.71
N TRP A 810 -42.60 -15.05 67.72
CA TRP A 810 -42.35 -16.49 67.60
C TRP A 810 -43.63 -17.32 67.58
N THR A 811 -44.68 -16.86 68.24
CA THR A 811 -45.98 -17.55 68.31
C THR A 811 -47.09 -16.80 67.59
N ALA A 812 -46.79 -15.61 67.07
CA ALA A 812 -47.76 -14.79 66.38
C ALA A 812 -48.19 -15.40 65.04
N GLU A 813 -49.49 -15.35 64.78
CA GLU A 813 -50.08 -15.81 63.52
C GLU A 813 -49.64 -14.91 62.35
N ALA A 814 -48.97 -15.49 61.36
CA ALA A 814 -48.60 -14.80 60.13
C ALA A 814 -49.82 -14.50 59.26
N VAL A 815 -49.82 -13.32 58.62
CA VAL A 815 -50.95 -12.85 57.81
C VAL A 815 -50.50 -12.25 56.49
N ARG A 816 -51.21 -12.57 55.41
CA ARG A 816 -50.96 -12.04 54.06
C ARG A 816 -51.36 -10.55 53.90
N GLY A 817 -51.79 -9.87 54.97
CA GLY A 817 -52.25 -8.47 54.94
C GLY A 817 -52.74 -7.98 56.31
N VAL A 818 -53.49 -6.88 56.34
CA VAL A 818 -54.09 -6.36 57.59
C VAL A 818 -55.14 -7.35 58.09
N LYS A 819 -55.06 -7.77 59.36
CA LYS A 819 -56.15 -8.49 60.04
C LYS A 819 -57.41 -7.63 59.95
N LYS A 820 -58.43 -8.05 59.20
CA LYS A 820 -59.76 -7.42 59.27
C LYS A 820 -60.22 -7.56 60.71
N LYS A 821 -60.44 -6.44 61.41
CA LYS A 821 -61.19 -6.47 62.66
C LYS A 821 -62.56 -7.04 62.31
N LEU A 822 -62.90 -8.18 62.92
CA LEU A 822 -64.30 -8.61 63.04
C LEU A 822 -65.05 -7.59 63.89
#